data_AF-A0A511MWG0-F1
#
_entry.id   AF-A0A511MWG0-F1
#
_cell.length_a   1.000
_cell.length_b   1.000
_cell.length_c   1.000
_cell.angle_alpha   90.00
_cell.angle_beta   90.00
_cell.angle_gamma   90.00
#
_symmetry.space_group_name_H-M   'P 1'
#
loop_
_entity.id
_entity.type
_entity.pdbx_description
1 polymer ?
#
loop_
_entity_poly.entity_id
_entity_poly.type
_entity_poly.pdbx_seq_one_letter_code
_entity_poly.pdbx_strand_id
1 'polypeptide(L)'
;MKKQLKHMGILLLTLSMAACSQTDLTGLTQPVTISQQAAVLSATFTTSSVWDSGFNGVITLKNTGDTAVSTWSLNFKFNGNAGLSGTPWGAGGNAVKNADGSYTITPNSWGGGNIPAGGSVTVSYSGTGVFSGVTACTINGASCSGAVPDVNPPSATLSLTPSNLTAPGSINLSATATDNVGVTKVEFYQGTTLIATDTTAPYTHADPFTSSSQNGTYSYTAKAFDAAGNNKTSTAVTATVNIPGSGDTTAPTVSTVVSPSTLTAPGTVKVTANATDNVGVSKVEFYRNGVLFNTDTTAPYEATQSYSSSSENGTYTYTAKAFDAAGNNKLSSGAVLTVNIPVQPSTGTEYAPYFYTWGWGNTTDYLFSSLQDMKAKTGLNGATLAFVIAAPGSCSITTDGAVNRIEGDMKNDIAAFRAGGGLLKVSFGGANGTYLESDTACRTVDDLYNALKGFVDRTGLTDLDFDVEQGHEMSDAINSKRAQALARLQAANPSVKVSFTLASTPVDRWNTPGGLSTASLNVVKSAVSAGVKINKVNLMTMDFGSYYSSGRTMADASISAVSETFKQLKVIYPSRTDAEIWKMLGATPMIGQNDIASEIFTLQDARDLTAWARSKGLGLVSFWAIQRDQVCKNGAGLAICSMQNTAPYQYHNIFKGVL
;
A
#
# COMPACT_ATOMS: atom_id res chain seq x y z
N MET A 1 40.80 -25.26 -41.23
CA MET A 1 41.59 -25.83 -42.34
C MET A 1 40.71 -26.75 -43.18
N LYS A 2 40.83 -26.71 -44.52
CA LYS A 2 40.66 -27.86 -45.44
C LYS A 2 41.49 -27.54 -46.70
N LYS A 3 42.10 -28.55 -47.35
CA LYS A 3 43.04 -28.36 -48.47
C LYS A 3 42.32 -28.20 -49.82
N GLN A 4 43.02 -27.57 -50.77
CA GLN A 4 42.64 -27.38 -52.18
C GLN A 4 42.56 -28.71 -52.97
N LEU A 5 42.01 -28.67 -54.21
CA LEU A 5 42.81 -28.88 -55.44
C LEU A 5 42.05 -28.50 -56.76
N LYS A 6 42.78 -27.90 -57.72
CA LYS A 6 42.60 -27.85 -59.22
C LYS A 6 41.28 -27.28 -59.82
N HIS A 7 41.29 -26.23 -60.67
CA HIS A 7 41.59 -26.19 -62.13
C HIS A 7 40.71 -27.16 -62.98
N MET A 8 40.13 -26.83 -64.16
CA MET A 8 40.40 -25.77 -65.17
C MET A 8 39.24 -25.62 -66.22
N GLY A 9 39.22 -24.53 -67.03
CA GLY A 9 38.33 -24.34 -68.22
C GLY A 9 37.20 -23.29 -68.02
N ILE A 10 37.02 -22.15 -68.73
CA ILE A 10 37.11 -21.72 -70.16
C ILE A 10 35.75 -21.81 -70.91
N LEU A 11 35.05 -20.68 -71.16
CA LEU A 11 34.84 -20.03 -72.50
C LEU A 11 33.68 -18.96 -72.53
N LEU A 12 33.94 -17.79 -73.16
CA LEU A 12 33.06 -16.69 -73.68
C LEU A 12 31.89 -16.09 -72.81
N LEU A 13 31.57 -14.76 -72.75
CA LEU A 13 31.38 -13.63 -73.71
C LEU A 13 30.12 -13.78 -74.62
N THR A 14 29.26 -12.80 -74.95
CA THR A 14 29.14 -11.31 -74.80
C THR A 14 27.62 -10.94 -74.61
N LEU A 15 27.05 -9.71 -74.58
CA LEU A 15 27.42 -8.27 -74.51
C LEU A 15 26.17 -7.45 -74.09
N SER A 16 26.29 -6.28 -73.41
CA SER A 16 25.35 -5.14 -73.60
C SER A 16 25.77 -3.81 -72.92
N MET A 17 26.42 -2.90 -73.68
CA MET A 17 26.37 -1.45 -73.45
C MET A 17 26.60 -0.71 -74.79
N ALA A 18 25.80 0.32 -75.06
CA ALA A 18 25.94 1.25 -76.19
C ALA A 18 25.34 2.62 -75.79
N ALA A 19 25.68 3.70 -76.51
CA ALA A 19 25.54 5.08 -76.02
C ALA A 19 24.98 6.07 -77.06
N CYS A 20 24.97 7.37 -76.70
CA CYS A 20 24.52 8.54 -77.48
C CYS A 20 22.98 8.67 -77.62
N SER A 21 22.40 9.84 -77.94
CA SER A 21 22.98 11.14 -78.36
C SER A 21 22.22 12.36 -77.79
N GLN A 22 22.60 13.56 -78.22
CA GLN A 22 21.77 14.79 -78.24
C GLN A 22 21.19 14.95 -79.68
N THR A 23 20.34 15.92 -80.06
CA THR A 23 19.78 17.14 -79.43
C THR A 23 18.26 17.22 -79.68
N ASP A 24 17.54 18.20 -79.08
CA ASP A 24 16.80 19.24 -79.84
C ASP A 24 15.87 20.11 -78.96
N LEU A 25 15.57 21.34 -79.44
CA LEU A 25 14.84 22.38 -78.72
C LEU A 25 13.85 23.11 -79.65
N THR A 26 12.63 22.58 -79.81
CA THR A 26 11.56 23.24 -80.59
C THR A 26 10.15 22.97 -80.06
N GLY A 27 9.34 24.04 -79.95
CA GLY A 27 7.90 24.00 -80.23
C GLY A 27 6.96 23.32 -79.21
N LEU A 28 6.56 24.05 -78.17
CA LEU A 28 5.31 23.78 -77.43
C LEU A 28 4.37 25.01 -77.46
N THR A 29 3.92 25.38 -78.66
CA THR A 29 2.75 26.27 -78.83
C THR A 29 1.46 25.46 -78.73
N GLN A 30 1.13 25.00 -77.52
CA GLN A 30 -0.22 24.53 -77.21
C GLN A 30 -1.21 25.72 -77.37
N PRO A 31 -2.34 25.57 -78.07
CA PRO A 31 -3.34 26.63 -78.14
C PRO A 31 -3.99 26.80 -76.76
N VAL A 32 -3.91 27.99 -76.19
CA VAL A 32 -4.61 28.30 -74.93
C VAL A 32 -6.11 28.39 -75.22
N THR A 33 -6.82 27.29 -75.03
CA THR A 33 -8.28 27.27 -74.94
C THR A 33 -8.69 28.00 -73.66
N ILE A 34 -8.87 29.32 -73.75
CA ILE A 34 -9.48 30.10 -72.68
C ILE A 34 -10.93 29.63 -72.54
N SER A 35 -11.17 28.77 -71.56
CA SER A 35 -12.52 28.43 -71.12
C SER A 35 -13.12 29.68 -70.49
N GLN A 36 -13.95 30.39 -71.26
CA GLN A 36 -14.59 31.63 -70.84
C GLN A 36 -15.46 31.34 -69.61
N GLN A 37 -15.03 31.80 -68.43
CA GLN A 37 -15.61 31.37 -67.17
C GLN A 37 -16.86 32.20 -66.89
N ALA A 38 -18.03 31.62 -67.20
CA ALA A 38 -19.34 32.22 -67.03
C ALA A 38 -19.44 32.96 -65.68
N ALA A 39 -19.75 34.26 -65.76
CA ALA A 39 -19.45 35.25 -64.72
C ALA A 39 -19.84 34.82 -63.30
N VAL A 40 -18.83 34.44 -62.51
CA VAL A 40 -19.00 34.01 -61.13
C VAL A 40 -19.10 35.24 -60.23
N LEU A 41 -20.17 35.30 -59.43
CA LEU A 41 -20.31 36.30 -58.38
C LEU A 41 -19.94 35.71 -57.01
N SER A 42 -19.37 36.54 -56.15
CA SER A 42 -19.13 36.25 -54.72
C SER A 42 -19.71 37.36 -53.84
N ALA A 43 -20.11 37.03 -52.61
CA ALA A 43 -20.67 37.98 -51.64
C ALA A 43 -19.88 37.95 -50.33
N THR A 44 -19.36 39.10 -49.91
CA THR A 44 -18.73 39.29 -48.59
C THR A 44 -19.61 40.14 -47.70
N PHE A 45 -19.95 39.64 -46.50
CA PHE A 45 -20.81 40.32 -45.53
C PHE A 45 -19.95 40.94 -44.42
N THR A 46 -20.19 42.21 -44.10
CA THR A 46 -19.51 42.95 -43.03
C THR A 46 -20.51 43.81 -42.26
N THR A 47 -20.16 44.23 -41.04
CA THR A 47 -20.87 45.26 -40.29
C THR A 47 -20.10 46.57 -40.35
N SER A 48 -20.81 47.70 -40.51
CA SER A 48 -20.24 49.05 -40.49
C SER A 48 -20.48 49.76 -39.14
N SER A 49 -21.48 49.33 -38.37
CA SER A 49 -21.74 49.76 -36.99
C SER A 49 -22.64 48.73 -36.29
N VAL A 50 -22.47 48.50 -34.99
CA VAL A 50 -23.28 47.56 -34.18
C VAL A 50 -23.67 48.22 -32.86
N TRP A 51 -24.86 47.90 -32.35
CA TRP A 51 -25.38 48.31 -31.04
C TRP A 51 -26.28 47.21 -30.45
N ASP A 52 -26.71 47.34 -29.20
CA ASP A 52 -27.32 46.26 -28.39
C ASP A 52 -28.57 45.58 -29.00
N SER A 53 -29.24 46.22 -29.96
CA SER A 53 -30.48 45.73 -30.59
C SER A 53 -30.41 45.59 -32.11
N GLY A 54 -29.28 45.93 -32.74
CA GLY A 54 -29.17 45.95 -34.20
C GLY A 54 -27.82 46.40 -34.73
N PHE A 55 -27.75 46.55 -36.05
CA PHE A 55 -26.51 46.89 -36.75
C PHE A 55 -26.80 47.56 -38.09
N ASN A 56 -25.77 48.15 -38.69
CA ASN A 56 -25.72 48.41 -40.13
C ASN A 56 -24.73 47.44 -40.76
N GLY A 57 -25.12 46.83 -41.88
CA GLY A 57 -24.34 45.88 -42.62
C GLY A 57 -24.04 46.34 -44.04
N VAL A 58 -22.97 45.80 -44.61
CA VAL A 58 -22.57 46.00 -46.00
C VAL A 58 -22.27 44.63 -46.62
N ILE A 59 -22.90 44.35 -47.75
CA ILE A 59 -22.59 43.22 -48.63
C ILE A 59 -21.83 43.76 -49.82
N THR A 60 -20.61 43.28 -50.04
CA THR A 60 -19.88 43.51 -51.29
C THR A 60 -20.15 42.34 -52.22
N LEU A 61 -20.82 42.59 -53.35
CA LEU A 61 -20.97 41.65 -54.46
C LEU A 61 -19.82 41.88 -55.45
N LYS A 62 -18.93 40.90 -55.60
CA LYS A 62 -17.80 40.98 -56.54
C LYS A 62 -17.99 39.98 -57.67
N ASN A 63 -17.84 40.46 -58.91
CA ASN A 63 -17.69 39.62 -60.08
C ASN A 63 -16.22 39.17 -60.19
N THR A 64 -16.01 37.86 -60.15
CA THR A 64 -14.70 37.22 -60.29
C THR A 64 -14.49 36.61 -61.68
N GLY A 65 -15.48 36.72 -62.57
CA GLY A 65 -15.37 36.30 -63.97
C GLY A 65 -14.84 37.38 -64.92
N ASP A 66 -14.62 36.96 -66.16
CA ASP A 66 -14.10 37.74 -67.30
C ASP A 66 -15.17 38.56 -68.05
N THR A 67 -16.44 38.32 -67.73
CA THR A 67 -17.63 38.83 -68.42
C THR A 67 -18.50 39.64 -67.45
N ALA A 68 -19.10 40.73 -67.92
CA ALA A 68 -19.92 41.60 -67.07
C ALA A 68 -21.30 40.99 -66.76
N VAL A 69 -21.76 41.11 -65.52
CA VAL A 69 -23.09 40.67 -65.09
C VAL A 69 -24.06 41.85 -65.16
N SER A 70 -25.19 41.68 -65.85
CA SER A 70 -26.22 42.72 -66.02
C SER A 70 -27.28 42.76 -64.93
N THR A 71 -27.48 41.66 -64.19
CA THR A 71 -28.42 41.58 -63.05
C THR A 71 -28.06 40.45 -62.10
N TRP A 72 -28.48 40.56 -60.84
CA TRP A 72 -28.21 39.59 -59.78
C TRP A 72 -29.40 39.45 -58.82
N SER A 73 -29.50 38.29 -58.18
CA SER A 73 -30.42 38.00 -57.10
C SER A 73 -29.66 37.30 -55.98
N LEU A 74 -29.52 37.98 -54.84
CA LEU A 74 -28.79 37.49 -53.67
C LEU A 74 -29.80 36.92 -52.67
N ASN A 75 -29.82 35.60 -52.48
CA ASN A 75 -30.57 34.96 -51.40
C ASN A 75 -29.61 34.58 -50.26
N PHE A 76 -29.91 34.93 -49.02
CA PHE A 76 -29.11 34.52 -47.87
C PHE A 76 -29.95 34.42 -46.59
N LYS A 77 -29.43 33.69 -45.58
CA LYS A 77 -30.07 33.55 -44.26
C LYS A 77 -29.08 33.89 -43.16
N PHE A 78 -29.44 34.81 -42.27
CA PHE A 78 -28.60 35.17 -41.11
C PHE A 78 -28.46 34.02 -40.11
N ASN A 79 -27.37 34.08 -39.35
CA ASN A 79 -27.16 33.23 -38.18
C ASN A 79 -27.96 33.77 -36.98
N GLY A 80 -28.46 32.85 -36.14
CA GLY A 80 -29.17 33.20 -34.90
C GLY A 80 -30.51 33.91 -35.16
N ASN A 81 -30.71 35.04 -34.48
CA ASN A 81 -31.96 35.81 -34.49
C ASN A 81 -31.91 37.10 -35.33
N ALA A 82 -30.82 37.34 -36.07
CA ALA A 82 -30.64 38.56 -36.83
C ALA A 82 -31.57 38.65 -38.06
N GLY A 83 -31.95 39.87 -38.44
CA GLY A 83 -32.85 40.12 -39.57
C GLY A 83 -32.62 41.47 -40.25
N LEU A 84 -33.12 41.64 -41.47
CA LEU A 84 -33.14 42.94 -42.15
C LEU A 84 -34.19 43.87 -41.53
N SER A 85 -33.87 45.16 -41.47
CA SER A 85 -34.75 46.26 -41.07
C SER A 85 -34.82 47.31 -42.17
N GLY A 86 -36.02 47.55 -42.71
CA GLY A 86 -36.20 48.43 -43.86
C GLY A 86 -35.65 47.88 -45.18
N THR A 87 -35.64 48.74 -46.21
CA THR A 87 -35.14 48.40 -47.54
C THR A 87 -33.63 48.67 -47.65
N PRO A 88 -32.82 47.74 -48.19
CA PRO A 88 -31.41 48.00 -48.48
C PRO A 88 -31.21 49.15 -49.48
N TRP A 89 -30.05 49.81 -49.38
CA TRP A 89 -29.61 50.89 -50.25
C TRP A 89 -28.24 50.59 -50.88
N GLY A 90 -27.66 51.56 -51.60
CA GLY A 90 -26.52 51.32 -52.47
C GLY A 90 -26.97 50.60 -53.73
N ALA A 91 -26.34 49.49 -54.08
CA ALA A 91 -26.66 48.69 -55.27
C ALA A 91 -27.97 47.90 -55.16
N GLY A 92 -28.40 47.55 -53.94
CA GLY A 92 -29.70 46.91 -53.69
C GLY A 92 -30.83 47.94 -53.72
N GLY A 93 -32.03 47.51 -54.09
CA GLY A 93 -33.23 48.37 -54.09
C GLY A 93 -34.53 47.68 -53.66
N ASN A 94 -34.51 46.36 -53.44
CA ASN A 94 -35.63 45.60 -52.91
C ASN A 94 -35.13 44.43 -52.08
N ALA A 95 -35.88 44.05 -51.04
CA ALA A 95 -35.60 42.89 -50.20
C ALA A 95 -36.90 42.20 -49.78
N VAL A 96 -36.97 40.88 -49.99
CA VAL A 96 -38.12 40.04 -49.63
C VAL A 96 -37.67 39.01 -48.59
N LYS A 97 -38.41 38.88 -47.48
CA LYS A 97 -38.21 37.77 -46.52
C LYS A 97 -39.02 36.56 -46.97
N ASN A 98 -38.36 35.43 -47.14
CA ASN A 98 -38.97 34.19 -47.59
C ASN A 98 -39.52 33.37 -46.40
N ALA A 99 -40.38 32.39 -46.69
CA ALA A 99 -41.05 31.58 -45.66
C ALA A 99 -40.10 30.73 -44.80
N ASP A 100 -38.92 30.38 -45.30
CA ASP A 100 -37.87 29.68 -44.55
C ASP A 100 -37.06 30.60 -43.61
N GLY A 101 -37.30 31.91 -43.66
CA GLY A 101 -36.58 32.94 -42.92
C GLY A 101 -35.33 33.49 -43.62
N SER A 102 -35.01 33.05 -44.85
CA SER A 102 -34.01 33.71 -45.69
C SER A 102 -34.52 35.06 -46.23
N TYR A 103 -33.61 35.87 -46.76
CA TYR A 103 -33.87 37.15 -47.41
C TYR A 103 -33.33 37.12 -48.84
N THR A 104 -34.15 37.52 -49.80
CA THR A 104 -33.76 37.71 -51.20
C THR A 104 -33.67 39.20 -51.51
N ILE A 105 -32.48 39.69 -51.86
CA ILE A 105 -32.21 41.07 -52.29
C ILE A 105 -32.03 41.09 -53.81
N THR A 106 -32.63 42.10 -54.46
CA THR A 106 -32.43 42.39 -55.89
C THR A 106 -31.94 43.84 -56.09
N PRO A 107 -31.25 44.14 -57.21
CA PRO A 107 -30.67 45.46 -57.46
C PRO A 107 -31.70 46.60 -57.54
N ASN A 108 -31.21 47.82 -57.39
CA ASN A 108 -31.96 49.05 -57.69
C ASN A 108 -32.18 49.22 -59.21
N SER A 109 -33.12 50.11 -59.56
CA SER A 109 -33.48 50.43 -60.94
C SER A 109 -32.57 51.47 -61.62
N TRP A 110 -31.62 52.08 -60.90
CA TRP A 110 -30.74 53.14 -61.39
C TRP A 110 -29.28 52.68 -61.61
N GLY A 111 -29.08 51.40 -61.89
CA GLY A 111 -27.79 50.84 -62.37
C GLY A 111 -27.13 49.80 -61.45
N GLY A 112 -27.66 49.55 -60.24
CA GLY A 112 -27.07 48.62 -59.26
C GLY A 112 -26.99 47.15 -59.70
N GLY A 113 -27.67 46.77 -60.78
CA GLY A 113 -27.61 45.42 -61.35
C GLY A 113 -26.33 45.11 -62.13
N ASN A 114 -25.66 46.12 -62.67
CA ASN A 114 -24.52 45.94 -63.56
C ASN A 114 -23.19 45.86 -62.80
N ILE A 115 -22.55 44.68 -62.81
CA ILE A 115 -21.23 44.44 -62.21
C ILE A 115 -20.22 44.10 -63.32
N PRO A 116 -19.30 45.02 -63.68
CA PRO A 116 -18.26 44.76 -64.68
C PRO A 116 -17.40 43.53 -64.35
N ALA A 117 -16.75 42.95 -65.36
CA ALA A 117 -15.75 41.90 -65.17
C ALA A 117 -14.67 42.32 -64.15
N GLY A 118 -14.35 41.43 -63.20
CA GLY A 118 -13.45 41.73 -62.07
C GLY A 118 -13.95 42.79 -61.05
N GLY A 119 -15.04 43.50 -61.33
CA GLY A 119 -15.56 44.62 -60.56
C GLY A 119 -16.47 44.22 -59.39
N SER A 120 -16.96 45.20 -58.65
CA SER A 120 -17.85 44.97 -57.50
C SER A 120 -18.86 46.09 -57.27
N VAL A 121 -19.97 45.76 -56.62
CA VAL A 121 -20.99 46.70 -56.14
C VAL A 121 -21.31 46.43 -54.67
N THR A 122 -21.75 47.45 -53.93
CA THR A 122 -22.05 47.34 -52.49
C THR A 122 -23.53 47.55 -52.19
N VAL A 123 -24.12 46.63 -51.43
CA VAL A 123 -25.46 46.75 -50.86
C VAL A 123 -25.30 47.06 -49.37
N SER A 124 -25.88 48.17 -48.92
CA SER A 124 -25.88 48.56 -47.50
C SER A 124 -27.28 48.39 -46.93
N TYR A 125 -27.39 48.03 -45.65
CA TYR A 125 -28.68 47.77 -45.00
C TYR A 125 -28.60 48.00 -43.48
N SER A 126 -29.75 48.21 -42.85
CA SER A 126 -29.90 48.14 -41.39
C SER A 126 -30.47 46.78 -41.00
N GLY A 127 -30.13 46.30 -39.80
CA GLY A 127 -30.55 45.01 -39.28
C GLY A 127 -30.88 45.04 -37.80
N THR A 128 -31.68 44.07 -37.37
CA THR A 128 -32.04 43.82 -35.96
C THR A 128 -31.30 42.60 -35.43
N GLY A 129 -31.13 42.53 -34.10
CA GLY A 129 -30.45 41.43 -33.44
C GLY A 129 -28.92 41.46 -33.63
N VAL A 130 -28.25 40.36 -33.31
CA VAL A 130 -26.78 40.28 -33.30
C VAL A 130 -26.27 39.59 -34.56
N PHE A 131 -25.59 40.33 -35.44
CA PHE A 131 -24.96 39.76 -36.63
C PHE A 131 -23.84 38.80 -36.24
N SER A 132 -23.97 37.54 -36.67
CA SER A 132 -23.02 36.45 -36.42
C SER A 132 -22.69 35.66 -37.70
N GLY A 133 -22.82 36.30 -38.86
CA GLY A 133 -22.65 35.69 -40.18
C GLY A 133 -23.95 35.22 -40.83
N VAL A 134 -23.82 34.38 -41.86
CA VAL A 134 -24.92 33.78 -42.64
C VAL A 134 -24.71 32.26 -42.78
N THR A 135 -25.81 31.50 -42.78
CA THR A 135 -25.84 30.01 -42.79
C THR A 135 -26.15 29.43 -44.15
N ALA A 136 -26.81 30.21 -45.00
CA ALA A 136 -27.02 29.92 -46.42
C ALA A 136 -26.80 31.21 -47.20
N CYS A 137 -26.17 31.14 -48.36
CA CYS A 137 -25.99 32.28 -49.26
C CYS A 137 -25.79 31.80 -50.70
N THR A 138 -26.63 32.29 -51.62
CA THR A 138 -26.47 32.10 -53.06
C THR A 138 -26.68 33.40 -53.83
N ILE A 139 -26.03 33.50 -55.00
CA ILE A 139 -26.23 34.57 -55.98
C ILE A 139 -26.63 33.91 -57.29
N ASN A 140 -27.80 34.26 -57.82
CA ASN A 140 -28.40 33.61 -59.00
C ASN A 140 -28.50 32.07 -58.87
N GLY A 141 -28.57 31.55 -57.63
CA GLY A 141 -28.60 30.12 -57.30
C GLY A 141 -27.22 29.46 -57.10
N ALA A 142 -26.11 30.10 -57.46
CA ALA A 142 -24.76 29.61 -57.21
C ALA A 142 -24.21 30.08 -55.85
N SER A 143 -23.21 29.38 -55.28
CA SER A 143 -22.64 29.72 -53.96
C SER A 143 -22.05 31.14 -53.90
N CYS A 144 -22.36 31.87 -52.82
CA CYS A 144 -21.74 33.18 -52.54
C CYS A 144 -20.21 33.15 -52.33
N SER A 145 -19.59 31.99 -52.18
CA SER A 145 -18.12 31.88 -52.03
C SER A 145 -17.35 32.21 -53.31
N GLY A 146 -17.99 32.21 -54.48
CA GLY A 146 -17.32 32.36 -55.77
C GLY A 146 -16.46 31.16 -56.18
N ALA A 147 -16.51 30.05 -55.43
CA ALA A 147 -15.90 28.79 -55.78
C ALA A 147 -16.90 27.89 -56.51
N VAL A 148 -16.44 27.15 -57.53
CA VAL A 148 -17.20 26.05 -58.13
C VAL A 148 -17.27 24.92 -57.09
N PRO A 149 -18.42 24.27 -56.85
CA PRO A 149 -18.49 23.10 -55.98
C PRO A 149 -17.59 21.98 -56.50
N ASP A 150 -16.78 21.38 -55.63
CA ASP A 150 -15.94 20.25 -56.01
C ASP A 150 -16.78 18.99 -56.19
N VAL A 151 -16.49 18.24 -57.25
CA VAL A 151 -17.17 17.00 -57.66
C VAL A 151 -16.17 15.88 -57.96
N ASN A 152 -14.87 16.16 -57.81
CA ASN A 152 -13.80 15.21 -58.04
C ASN A 152 -13.54 14.43 -56.74
N PRO A 153 -13.67 13.09 -56.72
CA PRO A 153 -13.36 12.32 -55.53
C PRO A 153 -11.84 12.12 -55.37
N PRO A 154 -11.34 12.13 -54.13
CA PRO A 154 -9.91 12.00 -53.85
C PRO A 154 -9.33 10.68 -54.35
N SER A 155 -8.01 10.65 -54.55
CA SER A 155 -7.24 9.42 -54.69
C SER A 155 -6.96 8.80 -53.32
N ALA A 156 -6.86 7.47 -53.26
CA ALA A 156 -6.47 6.74 -52.06
C ALA A 156 -5.72 5.46 -52.45
N THR A 157 -4.51 5.28 -51.93
CA THR A 157 -3.76 4.01 -51.94
C THR A 157 -3.41 3.64 -50.50
N LEU A 158 -3.35 2.33 -50.23
CA LEU A 158 -3.00 1.80 -48.92
C LEU A 158 -1.82 0.84 -49.05
N SER A 159 -0.86 0.96 -48.14
CA SER A 159 0.23 0.02 -47.91
C SER A 159 0.16 -0.49 -46.47
N LEU A 160 0.72 -1.68 -46.22
CA LEU A 160 0.81 -2.24 -44.88
C LEU A 160 2.16 -2.90 -44.63
N THR A 161 2.58 -2.99 -43.37
CA THR A 161 3.81 -3.69 -42.94
C THR A 161 3.69 -4.16 -41.49
N PRO A 162 3.96 -5.44 -41.19
CA PRO A 162 4.27 -6.54 -42.13
C PRO A 162 3.01 -7.09 -42.83
N SER A 163 3.18 -7.75 -43.98
CA SER A 163 2.12 -8.51 -44.66
C SER A 163 1.92 -9.93 -44.12
N ASN A 164 2.84 -10.40 -43.27
CA ASN A 164 2.71 -11.63 -42.50
C ASN A 164 3.22 -11.36 -41.07
N LEU A 165 2.34 -11.46 -40.07
CA LEU A 165 2.65 -11.21 -38.67
C LEU A 165 2.71 -12.54 -37.91
N THR A 166 3.91 -12.91 -37.46
CA THR A 166 4.21 -14.22 -36.85
C THR A 166 4.67 -14.13 -35.39
N ALA A 167 4.38 -13.01 -34.72
CA ALA A 167 4.60 -12.77 -33.30
C ALA A 167 3.68 -11.61 -32.84
N PRO A 168 3.37 -11.48 -31.53
CA PRO A 168 2.60 -10.35 -31.02
C PRO A 168 3.20 -9.00 -31.43
N GLY A 169 2.36 -8.07 -31.88
CA GLY A 169 2.77 -6.80 -32.49
C GLY A 169 1.61 -6.17 -33.27
N SER A 170 1.91 -5.22 -34.15
CA SER A 170 0.88 -4.53 -34.95
C SER A 170 1.13 -4.62 -36.45
N ILE A 171 0.05 -4.66 -37.23
CA ILE A 171 0.08 -4.36 -38.66
C ILE A 171 -0.02 -2.85 -38.82
N ASN A 172 1.07 -2.22 -39.29
CA ASN A 172 1.10 -0.78 -39.54
C ASN A 172 0.53 -0.50 -40.92
N LEU A 173 -0.50 0.33 -40.98
CA LEU A 173 -1.19 0.82 -42.16
C LEU A 173 -0.67 2.22 -42.49
N SER A 174 -0.34 2.47 -43.76
CA SER A 174 0.07 3.79 -44.25
C SER A 174 -0.62 4.09 -45.57
N ALA A 175 -1.42 5.16 -45.58
CA ALA A 175 -2.23 5.56 -46.71
C ALA A 175 -1.69 6.84 -47.37
N THR A 176 -1.61 6.83 -48.70
CA THR A 176 -1.39 8.04 -49.50
C THR A 176 -2.71 8.45 -50.13
N ALA A 177 -3.14 9.68 -49.87
CA ALA A 177 -4.34 10.25 -50.43
C ALA A 177 -4.04 11.64 -51.00
N THR A 178 -4.62 11.97 -52.15
CA THR A 178 -4.41 13.25 -52.84
C THR A 178 -5.70 13.73 -53.49
N ASP A 179 -5.88 15.03 -53.58
CA ASP A 179 -7.10 15.63 -54.10
C ASP A 179 -6.81 16.99 -54.77
N ASN A 180 -7.73 17.53 -55.58
CA ASN A 180 -7.55 18.82 -56.24
C ASN A 180 -7.92 20.04 -55.38
N VAL A 181 -8.74 19.89 -54.33
CA VAL A 181 -9.01 20.94 -53.33
C VAL A 181 -8.51 20.55 -51.94
N GLY A 182 -8.47 19.26 -51.60
CA GLY A 182 -7.71 18.74 -50.47
C GLY A 182 -8.42 17.63 -49.67
N VAL A 183 -7.64 16.65 -49.20
CA VAL A 183 -8.14 15.55 -48.35
C VAL A 183 -8.33 16.04 -46.91
N THR A 184 -9.54 15.93 -46.37
CA THR A 184 -9.87 16.32 -44.99
C THR A 184 -9.67 15.19 -43.98
N LYS A 185 -9.83 13.94 -44.41
CA LYS A 185 -9.58 12.74 -43.59
C LYS A 185 -9.36 11.49 -44.44
N VAL A 186 -8.70 10.52 -43.83
CA VAL A 186 -8.64 9.12 -44.27
C VAL A 186 -9.21 8.22 -43.16
N GLU A 187 -10.10 7.32 -43.53
CA GLU A 187 -10.67 6.30 -42.65
C GLU A 187 -10.09 4.93 -42.98
N PHE A 188 -9.53 4.25 -41.98
CA PHE A 188 -8.98 2.90 -42.10
C PHE A 188 -10.02 1.87 -41.69
N TYR A 189 -10.24 0.87 -42.54
CA TYR A 189 -11.20 -0.21 -42.31
C TYR A 189 -10.53 -1.59 -42.30
N GLN A 190 -10.93 -2.43 -41.35
CA GLN A 190 -10.66 -3.87 -41.31
C GLN A 190 -11.93 -4.60 -41.76
N GLY A 191 -11.92 -5.17 -42.97
CA GLY A 191 -13.14 -5.67 -43.63
C GLY A 191 -14.16 -4.54 -43.83
N THR A 192 -15.29 -4.62 -43.13
CA THR A 192 -16.33 -3.55 -43.09
C THR A 192 -16.27 -2.68 -41.82
N THR A 193 -15.39 -3.00 -40.87
CA THR A 193 -15.30 -2.31 -39.57
C THR A 193 -14.34 -1.12 -39.66
N LEU A 194 -14.80 0.08 -39.31
CA LEU A 194 -13.95 1.25 -39.13
C LEU A 194 -13.05 1.04 -37.91
N ILE A 195 -11.72 1.07 -38.09
CA ILE A 195 -10.75 0.91 -37.00
C ILE A 195 -10.05 2.22 -36.62
N ALA A 196 -9.93 3.18 -37.55
CA ALA A 196 -9.42 4.52 -37.25
C ALA A 196 -9.86 5.59 -38.26
N THR A 197 -9.83 6.85 -37.82
CA THR A 197 -9.92 8.03 -38.67
C THR A 197 -8.70 8.91 -38.40
N ASP A 198 -7.99 9.30 -39.44
CA ASP A 198 -6.84 10.20 -39.39
C ASP A 198 -7.12 11.44 -40.26
N THR A 199 -6.89 12.63 -39.70
CA THR A 199 -7.13 13.92 -40.37
C THR A 199 -5.84 14.58 -40.88
N THR A 200 -4.67 14.02 -40.59
CA THR A 200 -3.38 14.68 -40.82
C THR A 200 -2.40 13.78 -41.58
N ALA A 201 -1.87 14.25 -42.71
CA ALA A 201 -0.82 13.52 -43.42
C ALA A 201 0.51 13.56 -42.63
N PRO A 202 1.30 12.47 -42.57
CA PRO A 202 1.10 11.18 -43.25
C PRO A 202 0.07 10.29 -42.55
N TYR A 203 -0.98 9.90 -43.27
CA TYR A 203 -2.11 9.15 -42.71
C TYR A 203 -1.68 7.73 -42.30
N THR A 204 -1.78 7.41 -41.01
CA THR A 204 -1.27 6.13 -40.48
C THR A 204 -2.15 5.54 -39.37
N HIS A 205 -2.10 4.22 -39.23
CA HIS A 205 -2.72 3.49 -38.13
C HIS A 205 -1.94 2.20 -37.81
N ALA A 206 -2.06 1.66 -36.60
CA ALA A 206 -1.42 0.41 -36.19
C ALA A 206 -2.43 -0.51 -35.52
N ASP A 207 -2.81 -1.59 -36.20
CA ASP A 207 -3.82 -2.55 -35.73
C ASP A 207 -3.13 -3.68 -34.90
N PRO A 208 -3.43 -3.84 -33.59
CA PRO A 208 -2.65 -4.68 -32.68
C PRO A 208 -3.17 -6.13 -32.52
N PHE A 209 -2.25 -7.07 -32.57
CA PHE A 209 -2.49 -8.50 -32.43
C PHE A 209 -1.63 -9.08 -31.30
N THR A 210 -2.27 -9.75 -30.34
CA THR A 210 -1.65 -10.18 -29.07
C THR A 210 -1.61 -11.70 -28.90
N SER A 211 -2.48 -12.45 -29.57
CA SER A 211 -2.56 -13.91 -29.41
C SER A 211 -3.05 -14.63 -30.68
N SER A 212 -2.80 -15.94 -30.74
CA SER A 212 -3.25 -16.83 -31.82
C SER A 212 -4.77 -16.96 -31.96
N SER A 213 -5.55 -16.48 -30.97
CA SER A 213 -7.01 -16.39 -31.11
C SER A 213 -7.43 -15.36 -32.16
N GLN A 214 -6.50 -14.47 -32.55
CA GLN A 214 -6.63 -13.48 -33.63
C GLN A 214 -5.90 -13.92 -34.92
N ASN A 215 -5.68 -15.23 -35.12
CA ASN A 215 -5.10 -15.72 -36.37
C ASN A 215 -6.13 -15.73 -37.51
N GLY A 216 -5.69 -15.32 -38.69
CA GLY A 216 -6.52 -15.26 -39.89
C GLY A 216 -5.92 -14.36 -40.97
N THR A 217 -6.61 -14.27 -42.10
CA THR A 217 -6.29 -13.30 -43.16
C THR A 217 -7.15 -12.06 -42.97
N TYR A 218 -6.50 -10.95 -42.68
CA TYR A 218 -7.13 -9.65 -42.50
C TYR A 218 -7.03 -8.84 -43.79
N SER A 219 -8.09 -8.09 -44.11
CA SER A 219 -8.22 -7.30 -45.34
C SER A 219 -8.49 -5.85 -44.97
N TYR A 220 -7.65 -4.94 -45.46
CA TYR A 220 -7.66 -3.54 -45.08
C TYR A 220 -7.94 -2.64 -46.28
N THR A 221 -8.71 -1.57 -46.06
CA THR A 221 -8.88 -0.48 -47.02
C THR A 221 -8.73 0.87 -46.35
N ALA A 222 -8.29 1.88 -47.11
CA ALA A 222 -8.27 3.27 -46.68
C ALA A 222 -9.26 4.06 -47.54
N LYS A 223 -10.09 4.89 -46.90
CA LYS A 223 -11.11 5.70 -47.55
C LYS A 223 -10.84 7.19 -47.34
N ALA A 224 -10.45 7.88 -48.39
CA ALA A 224 -10.19 9.32 -48.36
C ALA A 224 -11.49 10.11 -48.60
N PHE A 225 -11.57 11.30 -47.99
CA PHE A 225 -12.66 12.26 -48.14
C PHE A 225 -12.09 13.67 -48.38
N ASP A 226 -12.76 14.47 -49.20
CA ASP A 226 -12.45 15.88 -49.43
C ASP A 226 -13.26 16.81 -48.48
N ALA A 227 -13.38 18.10 -48.80
CA ALA A 227 -14.21 19.06 -48.06
C ALA A 227 -15.66 19.18 -48.58
N ALA A 228 -15.97 18.66 -49.77
CA ALA A 228 -17.31 18.68 -50.38
C ALA A 228 -18.15 17.42 -50.05
N GLY A 229 -17.52 16.37 -49.52
CA GLY A 229 -18.11 15.06 -49.24
C GLY A 229 -17.80 13.99 -50.29
N ASN A 230 -17.07 14.32 -51.35
CA ASN A 230 -16.60 13.34 -52.31
C ASN A 230 -15.58 12.40 -51.62
N ASN A 231 -15.62 11.12 -51.97
CA ASN A 231 -14.87 10.10 -51.25
C ASN A 231 -14.51 8.92 -52.14
N LYS A 232 -13.40 8.24 -51.81
CA LYS A 232 -12.93 7.07 -52.55
C LYS A 232 -12.20 6.11 -51.63
N THR A 233 -12.49 4.82 -51.80
CA THR A 233 -11.81 3.73 -51.10
C THR A 233 -10.66 3.19 -51.96
N SER A 234 -9.53 2.87 -51.32
CA SER A 234 -8.40 2.19 -51.95
C SER A 234 -8.79 0.79 -52.43
N THR A 235 -7.95 0.18 -53.26
CA THR A 235 -7.91 -1.29 -53.36
C THR A 235 -7.62 -1.89 -51.99
N ALA A 236 -8.18 -3.07 -51.71
CA ALA A 236 -7.87 -3.79 -50.49
C ALA A 236 -6.45 -4.35 -50.52
N VAL A 237 -5.75 -4.27 -49.38
CA VAL A 237 -4.49 -4.98 -49.14
C VAL A 237 -4.69 -5.97 -47.99
N THR A 238 -4.15 -7.17 -48.12
CA THR A 238 -4.29 -8.23 -47.13
C THR A 238 -3.00 -8.46 -46.36
N ALA A 239 -3.16 -8.89 -45.11
CA ALA A 239 -2.08 -9.42 -44.29
C ALA A 239 -2.54 -10.68 -43.57
N THR A 240 -1.64 -11.66 -43.45
CA THR A 240 -1.89 -12.87 -42.68
C THR A 240 -1.38 -12.67 -41.26
N VAL A 241 -2.25 -12.83 -40.27
CA VAL A 241 -1.84 -12.98 -38.87
C VAL A 241 -1.75 -14.48 -38.62
N ASN A 242 -0.53 -14.95 -38.45
CA ASN A 242 -0.21 -16.31 -38.04
C ASN A 242 0.79 -16.23 -36.88
N ILE A 243 0.39 -15.50 -35.84
CA ILE A 243 1.03 -15.55 -34.52
C ILE A 243 0.94 -17.02 -34.10
N PRO A 244 2.06 -17.71 -33.82
CA PRO A 244 2.01 -19.10 -33.42
C PRO A 244 0.94 -19.32 -32.35
N GLY A 245 0.17 -20.38 -32.54
CA GLY A 245 -0.54 -20.97 -31.43
C GLY A 245 0.42 -21.12 -30.25
N SER A 246 -0.12 -20.96 -29.06
CA SER A 246 0.52 -21.44 -27.86
C SER A 246 -0.06 -22.83 -27.50
N GLY A 247 0.05 -23.92 -28.29
CA GLY A 247 0.73 -24.23 -29.56
C GLY A 247 2.26 -24.41 -29.47
N ASP A 248 2.94 -23.54 -28.74
CA ASP A 248 3.84 -24.08 -27.73
C ASP A 248 3.06 -25.01 -26.80
N THR A 249 3.48 -26.26 -26.73
CA THR A 249 2.91 -27.31 -25.87
C THR A 249 3.97 -27.86 -24.92
N THR A 250 5.13 -27.20 -24.89
CA THR A 250 6.23 -27.50 -23.98
C THR A 250 5.93 -26.80 -22.66
N ALA A 251 5.99 -27.53 -21.55
CA ALA A 251 5.94 -26.90 -20.24
C ALA A 251 7.34 -26.38 -19.87
N PRO A 252 7.46 -25.17 -19.30
CA PRO A 252 8.73 -24.62 -18.87
C PRO A 252 9.58 -25.59 -18.04
N THR A 253 10.89 -25.58 -18.26
CA THR A 253 11.83 -26.20 -17.32
C THR A 253 11.97 -25.30 -16.10
N VAL A 254 11.93 -25.86 -14.88
CA VAL A 254 12.12 -25.10 -13.65
C VAL A 254 12.83 -25.93 -12.57
N SER A 255 13.81 -25.30 -11.91
CA SER A 255 14.50 -25.82 -10.74
C SER A 255 14.49 -24.78 -9.63
N THR A 256 14.27 -25.24 -8.39
CA THR A 256 14.22 -24.38 -7.20
C THR A 256 15.46 -24.62 -6.35
N VAL A 257 16.00 -23.56 -5.76
CA VAL A 257 17.05 -23.62 -4.74
C VAL A 257 16.61 -22.81 -3.54
N VAL A 258 16.89 -23.30 -2.33
CA VAL A 258 16.75 -22.53 -1.09
C VAL A 258 18.14 -22.37 -0.47
N SER A 259 18.48 -21.14 -0.11
CA SER A 259 19.80 -20.75 0.39
C SER A 259 19.67 -19.85 1.64
N PRO A 260 20.28 -20.23 2.78
CA PRO A 260 20.91 -21.52 3.04
C PRO A 260 19.89 -22.67 3.04
N SER A 261 20.35 -23.91 2.78
CA SER A 261 19.52 -25.12 2.87
C SER A 261 19.39 -25.69 4.30
N THR A 262 20.15 -25.14 5.24
CA THR A 262 19.97 -25.36 6.68
C THR A 262 20.05 -24.02 7.41
N LEU A 263 19.10 -23.75 8.32
CA LEU A 263 19.07 -22.53 9.11
C LEU A 263 19.22 -22.87 10.60
N THR A 264 20.27 -22.35 11.24
CA THR A 264 20.65 -22.63 12.64
C THR A 264 20.60 -21.42 13.56
N ALA A 265 20.04 -20.30 13.09
CA ALA A 265 19.78 -19.08 13.86
C ALA A 265 18.59 -18.33 13.22
N PRO A 266 17.89 -17.44 13.95
CA PRO A 266 16.86 -16.59 13.35
C PRO A 266 17.42 -15.79 12.16
N GLY A 267 16.65 -15.68 11.08
CA GLY A 267 17.09 -15.06 9.85
C GLY A 267 16.17 -15.33 8.66
N THR A 268 16.62 -14.93 7.47
CA THR A 268 15.86 -15.02 6.22
C THR A 268 16.54 -15.98 5.26
N VAL A 269 15.78 -16.93 4.70
CA VAL A 269 16.24 -17.75 3.57
C VAL A 269 15.81 -17.10 2.26
N LYS A 270 16.68 -17.21 1.25
CA LYS A 270 16.39 -16.85 -0.13
C LYS A 270 15.99 -18.09 -0.91
N VAL A 271 14.84 -18.05 -1.57
CA VAL A 271 14.36 -19.08 -2.48
C VAL A 271 14.49 -18.51 -3.89
N THR A 272 15.18 -19.21 -4.78
CA THR A 272 15.36 -18.77 -6.18
C THR A 272 14.90 -19.86 -7.13
N ALA A 273 14.41 -19.45 -8.30
CA ALA A 273 13.99 -20.37 -9.35
C ALA A 273 14.74 -20.08 -10.65
N ASN A 274 15.50 -21.06 -11.14
CA ASN A 274 15.99 -21.04 -12.51
C ASN A 274 14.89 -21.67 -13.38
N ALA A 275 14.14 -20.83 -14.08
CA ALA A 275 13.09 -21.23 -15.01
C ALA A 275 13.50 -20.83 -16.44
N THR A 276 13.40 -21.76 -17.38
CA THR A 276 13.72 -21.57 -18.80
C THR A 276 12.73 -22.29 -19.68
N ASP A 277 12.42 -21.69 -20.82
CA ASP A 277 11.37 -22.13 -21.74
C ASP A 277 11.78 -21.80 -23.19
N ASN A 278 11.19 -22.48 -24.18
CA ASN A 278 11.53 -22.27 -25.59
C ASN A 278 10.83 -21.07 -26.26
N VAL A 279 9.78 -20.50 -25.65
CA VAL A 279 9.20 -19.20 -26.04
C VAL A 279 9.43 -18.17 -24.93
N GLY A 280 9.15 -18.50 -23.67
CA GLY A 280 9.45 -17.64 -22.53
C GLY A 280 8.56 -17.86 -21.30
N VAL A 281 9.13 -17.68 -20.11
CA VAL A 281 8.44 -17.81 -18.83
C VAL A 281 7.71 -16.50 -18.49
N SER A 282 6.39 -16.57 -18.31
CA SER A 282 5.52 -15.42 -17.98
C SER A 282 5.50 -15.09 -16.49
N LYS A 283 5.58 -16.12 -15.63
CA LYS A 283 5.66 -16.00 -14.17
C LYS A 283 6.21 -17.26 -13.51
N VAL A 284 6.68 -17.09 -12.27
CA VAL A 284 7.03 -18.16 -11.35
C VAL A 284 6.29 -17.97 -10.03
N GLU A 285 5.57 -18.98 -9.59
CA GLU A 285 4.89 -19.05 -8.30
C GLU A 285 5.72 -19.88 -7.31
N PHE A 286 5.99 -19.36 -6.12
CA PHE A 286 6.77 -20.01 -5.07
C PHE A 286 5.87 -20.57 -3.96
N TYR A 287 6.11 -21.83 -3.59
CA TYR A 287 5.32 -22.59 -2.65
C TYR A 287 6.18 -23.09 -1.47
N ARG A 288 5.64 -23.04 -0.25
CA ARG A 288 6.22 -23.58 1.00
C ARG A 288 5.27 -24.66 1.51
N ASN A 289 5.74 -25.90 1.59
CA ASN A 289 4.94 -27.08 1.97
C ASN A 289 3.62 -27.22 1.16
N GLY A 290 3.64 -26.81 -0.13
CA GLY A 290 2.47 -26.83 -1.01
C GLY A 290 1.55 -25.60 -0.93
N VAL A 291 1.80 -24.65 -0.04
CA VAL A 291 1.07 -23.38 0.07
C VAL A 291 1.81 -22.28 -0.70
N LEU A 292 1.12 -21.60 -1.60
CA LEU A 292 1.63 -20.43 -2.34
C LEU A 292 2.00 -19.29 -1.37
N PHE A 293 3.19 -18.71 -1.49
CA PHE A 293 3.62 -17.57 -0.65
C PHE A 293 4.23 -16.39 -1.41
N ASN A 294 4.67 -16.56 -2.66
CA ASN A 294 5.08 -15.46 -3.54
C ASN A 294 4.77 -15.76 -5.01
N THR A 295 4.61 -14.72 -5.82
CA THR A 295 4.56 -14.82 -7.29
C THR A 295 5.48 -13.74 -7.87
N ASP A 296 6.37 -14.14 -8.76
CA ASP A 296 7.32 -13.27 -9.44
C ASP A 296 7.11 -13.35 -10.96
N THR A 297 7.22 -12.21 -11.65
CA THR A 297 7.05 -12.08 -13.10
C THR A 297 8.33 -11.66 -13.82
N THR A 298 9.44 -11.43 -13.09
CA THR A 298 10.67 -10.88 -13.65
C THR A 298 11.88 -11.74 -13.30
N ALA A 299 12.74 -12.05 -14.28
CA ALA A 299 13.98 -12.76 -14.02
C ALA A 299 15.07 -11.80 -13.48
N PRO A 300 15.92 -12.21 -12.52
CA PRO A 300 15.95 -13.51 -11.84
C PRO A 300 14.75 -13.68 -10.89
N TYR A 301 14.13 -14.86 -10.91
CA TYR A 301 12.93 -15.13 -10.10
C TYR A 301 13.31 -15.46 -8.66
N GLU A 302 12.85 -14.65 -7.71
CA GLU A 302 13.31 -14.70 -6.31
C GLU A 302 12.19 -14.49 -5.29
N ALA A 303 12.32 -15.13 -4.14
CA ALA A 303 11.44 -14.96 -2.98
C ALA A 303 12.23 -15.09 -1.68
N THR A 304 11.70 -14.56 -0.58
CA THR A 304 12.34 -14.62 0.75
C THR A 304 11.35 -15.08 1.81
N GLN A 305 11.79 -15.96 2.72
CA GLN A 305 11.03 -16.33 3.91
C GLN A 305 11.89 -16.13 5.16
N SER A 306 11.34 -15.40 6.13
CA SER A 306 11.97 -15.22 7.45
C SER A 306 11.50 -16.26 8.45
N TYR A 307 12.40 -16.59 9.38
CA TYR A 307 12.24 -17.56 10.47
C TYR A 307 12.79 -16.95 11.76
N SER A 308 12.02 -17.02 12.84
CA SER A 308 12.22 -16.21 14.05
C SER A 308 12.69 -17.01 15.28
N SER A 309 12.29 -18.28 15.40
CA SER A 309 12.51 -19.05 16.63
C SER A 309 12.36 -20.56 16.43
N SER A 310 12.74 -21.33 17.46
CA SER A 310 12.73 -22.80 17.45
C SER A 310 11.33 -23.43 17.42
N SER A 311 10.24 -22.67 17.56
CA SER A 311 8.89 -23.18 17.27
C SER A 311 8.63 -23.35 15.77
N GLU A 312 9.48 -22.77 14.92
CA GLU A 312 9.49 -22.95 13.48
C GLU A 312 10.55 -23.97 13.04
N ASN A 313 11.07 -24.79 13.97
CA ASN A 313 11.96 -25.89 13.62
C ASN A 313 11.21 -27.00 12.88
N GLY A 314 11.90 -27.62 11.93
CA GLY A 314 11.40 -28.68 11.10
C GLY A 314 11.90 -28.59 9.66
N THR A 315 11.43 -29.51 8.84
CA THR A 315 11.77 -29.58 7.42
C THR A 315 10.72 -28.86 6.59
N TYR A 316 11.14 -27.93 5.75
CA TYR A 316 10.28 -27.23 4.80
C TYR A 316 10.67 -27.58 3.37
N THR A 317 9.68 -27.93 2.57
CA THR A 317 9.85 -28.21 1.14
C THR A 317 9.41 -27.00 0.34
N TYR A 318 10.35 -26.39 -0.37
CA TYR A 318 10.11 -25.30 -1.30
C TYR A 318 10.02 -25.82 -2.72
N THR A 319 8.97 -25.42 -3.45
CA THR A 319 8.83 -25.68 -4.88
C THR A 319 8.48 -24.39 -5.60
N ALA A 320 8.82 -24.33 -6.89
CA ALA A 320 8.42 -23.26 -7.77
C ALA A 320 7.62 -23.85 -8.94
N LYS A 321 6.52 -23.19 -9.32
CA LYS A 321 5.80 -23.49 -10.55
C LYS A 321 6.06 -22.38 -11.56
N ALA A 322 6.74 -22.71 -12.66
CA ALA A 322 6.90 -21.81 -13.79
C ALA A 322 5.73 -21.99 -14.77
N PHE A 323 5.34 -20.88 -15.39
CA PHE A 323 4.31 -20.79 -16.43
C PHE A 323 4.89 -20.06 -17.64
N ASP A 324 4.49 -20.44 -18.85
CA ASP A 324 4.74 -19.70 -20.08
C ASP A 324 3.58 -18.72 -20.39
N ALA A 325 3.57 -18.13 -21.59
CA ALA A 325 2.43 -17.35 -22.08
C ALA A 325 1.22 -18.20 -22.57
N ALA A 326 1.39 -19.52 -22.72
CA ALA A 326 0.34 -20.45 -23.14
C ALA A 326 -0.58 -20.90 -21.99
N GLY A 327 -0.04 -20.91 -20.76
CA GLY A 327 -0.59 -21.63 -19.61
C GLY A 327 0.00 -23.03 -19.42
N ASN A 328 0.96 -23.47 -20.25
CA ASN A 328 1.77 -24.64 -19.94
C ASN A 328 2.55 -24.34 -18.65
N ASN A 329 2.60 -25.30 -17.74
CA ASN A 329 3.21 -25.09 -16.43
C ASN A 329 3.87 -26.35 -15.89
N LYS A 330 4.96 -26.15 -15.15
CA LYS A 330 5.74 -27.21 -14.54
C LYS A 330 6.03 -26.85 -13.09
N LEU A 331 5.85 -27.81 -12.19
CA LEU A 331 6.33 -27.71 -10.81
C LEU A 331 7.74 -28.30 -10.73
N SER A 332 8.64 -27.62 -10.02
CA SER A 332 10.01 -28.10 -9.76
C SER A 332 10.03 -29.32 -8.83
N SER A 333 11.18 -29.98 -8.74
CA SER A 333 11.52 -30.78 -7.55
C SER A 333 11.52 -29.91 -6.29
N GLY A 334 11.34 -30.54 -5.12
CA GLY A 334 11.37 -29.87 -3.83
C GLY A 334 12.79 -29.55 -3.37
N ALA A 335 13.09 -28.26 -3.21
CA ALA A 335 14.27 -27.79 -2.51
C ALA A 335 14.01 -27.86 -1.00
N VAL A 336 14.83 -28.59 -0.26
CA VAL A 336 14.62 -28.84 1.17
C VAL A 336 15.40 -27.83 2.02
N LEU A 337 14.69 -27.16 2.92
CA LEU A 337 15.26 -26.39 4.03
C LEU A 337 15.09 -27.17 5.33
N THR A 338 16.18 -27.40 6.05
CA THR A 338 16.13 -27.82 7.45
C THR A 338 16.22 -26.60 8.37
N VAL A 339 15.15 -26.26 9.07
CA VAL A 339 15.22 -25.26 10.15
C VAL A 339 15.50 -26.00 11.45
N ASN A 340 16.70 -25.77 11.98
CA ASN A 340 17.15 -26.25 13.28
C ASN A 340 17.78 -25.08 14.03
N ILE A 341 17.00 -24.02 14.21
CA ILE A 341 17.32 -22.94 15.14
C ILE A 341 17.36 -23.61 16.51
N PRO A 342 18.52 -23.70 17.20
CA PRO A 342 18.55 -24.31 18.51
C PRO A 342 17.59 -23.52 19.40
N VAL A 343 16.82 -24.24 20.23
CA VAL A 343 16.10 -23.61 21.35
C VAL A 343 17.14 -22.74 22.05
N GLN A 344 16.97 -21.42 21.97
CA GLN A 344 17.93 -20.50 22.58
C GLN A 344 17.99 -20.88 24.06
N PRO A 345 19.19 -21.11 24.63
CA PRO A 345 19.31 -21.51 26.03
C PRO A 345 18.53 -20.48 26.85
N SER A 346 17.53 -20.96 27.61
CA SER A 346 16.46 -20.09 28.11
C SER A 346 17.06 -18.85 28.77
N THR A 347 16.56 -17.69 28.38
CA THR A 347 17.30 -16.41 28.43
C THR A 347 17.68 -15.95 29.85
N GLY A 348 17.19 -16.64 30.87
CA GLY A 348 17.16 -16.22 32.27
C GLY A 348 15.87 -15.48 32.61
N THR A 349 15.02 -15.17 31.62
CA THR A 349 13.74 -14.50 31.83
C THR A 349 12.77 -15.45 32.53
N GLU A 350 12.52 -15.20 33.82
CA GLU A 350 11.38 -15.79 34.53
C GLU A 350 10.07 -15.25 33.90
N TYR A 351 9.07 -16.11 33.68
CA TYR A 351 7.71 -15.69 33.32
C TYR A 351 6.75 -16.12 34.43
N ALA A 352 6.21 -15.14 35.17
CA ALA A 352 5.45 -15.39 36.39
C ALA A 352 4.40 -14.29 36.64
N PRO A 353 3.30 -14.23 35.86
CA PRO A 353 2.25 -13.21 35.99
C PRO A 353 1.61 -13.24 37.38
N TYR A 354 1.05 -12.10 37.80
CA TYR A 354 0.39 -11.99 39.10
C TYR A 354 -0.89 -12.81 39.12
N PHE A 355 -1.03 -13.65 40.15
CA PHE A 355 -2.23 -14.42 40.49
C PHE A 355 -2.72 -13.92 41.84
N TYR A 356 -3.86 -13.24 41.89
CA TYR A 356 -4.39 -12.78 43.16
C TYR A 356 -5.16 -13.88 43.91
N THR A 357 -4.86 -14.05 45.20
CA THR A 357 -5.30 -15.19 46.03
C THR A 357 -6.78 -15.16 46.36
N TRP A 358 -7.39 -13.97 46.47
CA TRP A 358 -8.83 -13.80 46.69
C TRP A 358 -9.68 -14.18 45.47
N GLY A 359 -9.08 -14.39 44.30
CA GLY A 359 -9.75 -14.92 43.11
C GLY A 359 -9.77 -16.45 43.05
N TRP A 360 -9.04 -17.13 43.94
CA TRP A 360 -8.95 -18.59 43.96
C TRP A 360 -10.30 -19.23 44.30
N GLY A 361 -10.63 -20.33 43.60
CA GLY A 361 -11.91 -21.04 43.71
C GLY A 361 -13.09 -20.41 42.95
N ASN A 362 -13.01 -19.14 42.52
CA ASN A 362 -14.12 -18.45 41.88
C ASN A 362 -14.24 -18.76 40.38
N THR A 363 -15.10 -19.72 40.04
CA THR A 363 -15.47 -20.08 38.65
C THR A 363 -16.61 -19.24 38.06
N THR A 364 -17.27 -18.40 38.86
CA THR A 364 -18.33 -17.50 38.39
C THR A 364 -17.73 -16.37 37.56
N ASP A 365 -16.62 -15.80 38.04
CA ASP A 365 -15.97 -14.65 37.42
C ASP A 365 -14.81 -15.04 36.49
N TYR A 366 -13.98 -16.02 36.87
CA TYR A 366 -12.74 -16.37 36.16
C TYR A 366 -12.84 -17.67 35.36
N LEU A 367 -12.09 -17.76 34.25
CA LEU A 367 -12.01 -18.95 33.40
C LEU A 367 -11.24 -20.13 34.01
N PHE A 368 -10.62 -19.95 35.17
CA PHE A 368 -9.95 -21.00 35.95
C PHE A 368 -10.22 -20.86 37.44
N SER A 369 -10.20 -21.97 38.18
CA SER A 369 -10.41 -21.99 39.64
C SER A 369 -9.12 -22.01 40.45
N SER A 370 -8.01 -22.50 39.90
CA SER A 370 -6.80 -22.82 40.67
C SER A 370 -5.52 -22.71 39.83
N LEU A 371 -4.36 -22.77 40.48
CA LEU A 371 -3.05 -22.83 39.83
C LEU A 371 -2.91 -24.10 38.97
N GLN A 372 -3.39 -25.26 39.46
CA GLN A 372 -3.46 -26.50 38.69
C GLN A 372 -4.40 -26.41 37.49
N ASP A 373 -5.60 -25.85 37.67
CA ASP A 373 -6.58 -25.70 36.59
C ASP A 373 -6.05 -24.75 35.49
N MET A 374 -5.44 -23.62 35.88
CA MET A 374 -4.81 -22.70 34.93
C MET A 374 -3.61 -23.35 34.21
N LYS A 375 -2.77 -24.11 34.92
CA LYS A 375 -1.65 -24.86 34.33
C LYS A 375 -2.13 -25.90 33.32
N ALA A 376 -3.17 -26.67 33.65
CA ALA A 376 -3.77 -27.66 32.77
C ALA A 376 -4.40 -27.03 31.51
N LYS A 377 -5.05 -25.88 31.65
CA LYS A 377 -5.71 -25.15 30.54
C LYS A 377 -4.75 -24.43 29.59
N THR A 378 -3.58 -23.99 30.06
CA THR A 378 -2.76 -22.99 29.33
C THR A 378 -1.26 -23.25 29.27
N GLY A 379 -0.76 -24.25 30.01
CA GLY A 379 0.66 -24.51 30.18
C GLY A 379 1.39 -23.53 31.11
N LEU A 380 0.68 -22.72 31.91
CA LEU A 380 1.28 -21.80 32.88
C LEU A 380 2.20 -22.55 33.86
N ASN A 381 3.51 -22.24 33.83
CA ASN A 381 4.51 -22.87 34.68
C ASN A 381 5.21 -21.92 35.66
N GLY A 382 4.78 -20.66 35.72
CA GLY A 382 5.23 -19.68 36.70
C GLY A 382 4.08 -18.76 37.13
N ALA A 383 4.03 -18.37 38.40
CA ALA A 383 3.06 -17.38 38.89
C ALA A 383 3.61 -16.61 40.10
N THR A 384 3.12 -15.39 40.29
CA THR A 384 3.42 -14.54 41.46
C THR A 384 2.16 -14.39 42.30
N LEU A 385 2.14 -14.98 43.50
CA LEU A 385 0.95 -15.00 44.36
C LEU A 385 0.77 -13.64 45.07
N ALA A 386 -0.31 -12.93 44.76
CA ALA A 386 -0.64 -11.62 45.30
C ALA A 386 -1.83 -11.67 46.28
N PHE A 387 -1.83 -10.99 47.42
CA PHE A 387 -0.68 -10.46 48.14
C PHE A 387 -0.61 -11.13 49.50
N VAL A 388 0.56 -11.07 50.14
CA VAL A 388 0.71 -11.33 51.57
C VAL A 388 0.73 -10.00 52.32
N ILE A 389 -0.19 -9.87 53.27
CA ILE A 389 -0.41 -8.66 54.07
C ILE A 389 -0.68 -9.02 55.53
N ALA A 390 -0.46 -8.06 56.43
CA ALA A 390 -0.76 -8.19 57.83
C ALA A 390 -2.28 -8.21 58.09
N ALA A 391 -2.72 -9.04 59.05
CA ALA A 391 -4.01 -8.81 59.70
C ALA A 391 -3.95 -7.48 60.49
N PRO A 392 -4.90 -6.55 60.32
CA PRO A 392 -4.80 -5.18 60.84
C PRO A 392 -4.40 -5.09 62.32
N GLY A 393 -3.36 -4.28 62.60
CA GLY A 393 -2.85 -4.06 63.96
C GLY A 393 -2.01 -5.21 64.55
N SER A 394 -1.64 -6.22 63.76
CA SER A 394 -0.89 -7.40 64.20
C SER A 394 0.24 -7.79 63.24
N CYS A 395 1.26 -8.50 63.73
CA CYS A 395 2.29 -9.11 62.90
C CYS A 395 1.89 -10.54 62.43
N SER A 396 0.61 -10.73 62.09
CA SER A 396 0.05 -12.01 61.63
C SER A 396 -0.16 -12.01 60.12
N ILE A 397 0.34 -13.04 59.44
CA ILE A 397 0.26 -13.16 57.98
C ILE A 397 -1.15 -13.58 57.52
N THR A 398 -1.68 -12.83 56.56
CA THR A 398 -2.93 -13.07 55.83
C THR A 398 -2.73 -12.79 54.34
N THR A 399 -3.77 -13.02 53.54
CA THR A 399 -3.80 -12.75 52.09
C THR A 399 -4.92 -11.80 51.65
N ASP A 400 -5.84 -11.47 52.55
CA ASP A 400 -6.96 -10.53 52.34
C ASP A 400 -7.25 -9.69 53.61
N GLY A 401 -6.32 -9.64 54.56
CA GLY A 401 -6.47 -8.95 55.85
C GLY A 401 -7.17 -9.79 56.93
N ALA A 402 -7.77 -10.94 56.59
CA ALA A 402 -8.49 -11.80 57.55
C ALA A 402 -8.06 -13.27 57.50
N VAL A 403 -7.86 -13.84 56.30
CA VAL A 403 -7.57 -15.26 56.07
C VAL A 403 -6.19 -15.41 55.41
N ASN A 404 -5.44 -16.45 55.77
CA ASN A 404 -4.20 -16.83 55.09
C ASN A 404 -4.48 -17.98 54.10
N ARG A 405 -4.81 -17.63 52.85
CA ARG A 405 -5.19 -18.62 51.84
C ARG A 405 -4.02 -19.48 51.38
N ILE A 406 -2.79 -18.97 51.43
CA ILE A 406 -1.57 -19.70 51.04
C ILE A 406 -1.27 -20.85 52.01
N GLU A 407 -1.43 -20.64 53.32
CA GLU A 407 -1.24 -21.69 54.33
C GLU A 407 -2.52 -22.52 54.60
N GLY A 408 -3.69 -21.98 54.25
CA GLY A 408 -5.00 -22.64 54.26
C GLY A 408 -5.40 -23.21 52.90
N ASP A 409 -6.52 -22.71 52.35
CA ASP A 409 -7.25 -23.26 51.19
C ASP A 409 -6.36 -23.64 49.98
N MET A 410 -5.41 -22.78 49.61
CA MET A 410 -4.56 -22.95 48.42
C MET A 410 -3.40 -23.93 48.64
N LYS A 411 -3.12 -24.35 49.88
CA LYS A 411 -1.91 -25.11 50.25
C LYS A 411 -1.68 -26.36 49.38
N ASN A 412 -2.76 -27.10 49.09
CA ASN A 412 -2.69 -28.31 48.28
C ASN A 412 -2.47 -28.02 46.78
N ASP A 413 -3.09 -26.94 46.27
CA ASP A 413 -2.95 -26.47 44.87
C ASP A 413 -1.54 -25.91 44.61
N ILE A 414 -1.00 -25.17 45.57
CA ILE A 414 0.40 -24.70 45.62
C ILE A 414 1.38 -25.88 45.66
N ALA A 415 1.14 -26.88 46.51
CA ALA A 415 1.97 -28.07 46.60
C ALA A 415 1.99 -28.86 45.28
N ALA A 416 0.81 -29.07 44.68
CA ALA A 416 0.67 -29.74 43.38
C ALA A 416 1.36 -28.95 42.24
N PHE A 417 1.23 -27.63 42.21
CA PHE A 417 1.88 -26.79 41.19
C PHE A 417 3.40 -26.88 41.24
N ARG A 418 3.98 -26.87 42.44
CA ARG A 418 5.42 -27.07 42.66
C ARG A 418 5.88 -28.49 42.36
N ALA A 419 5.12 -29.51 42.77
CA ALA A 419 5.41 -30.90 42.45
C ALA A 419 5.43 -31.16 40.93
N GLY A 420 4.56 -30.49 40.18
CA GLY A 420 4.59 -30.46 38.72
C GLY A 420 5.68 -29.57 38.09
N GLY A 421 6.69 -29.13 38.83
CA GLY A 421 7.80 -28.31 38.33
C GLY A 421 7.46 -26.83 38.08
N GLY A 422 6.40 -26.31 38.70
CA GLY A 422 5.98 -24.91 38.58
C GLY A 422 6.73 -23.97 39.53
N LEU A 423 7.16 -22.82 39.01
CA LEU A 423 7.81 -21.75 39.77
C LEU A 423 6.75 -20.87 40.46
N LEU A 424 6.88 -20.67 41.77
CA LEU A 424 6.01 -19.75 42.52
C LEU A 424 6.85 -18.68 43.22
N LYS A 425 6.48 -17.43 42.96
CA LYS A 425 6.90 -16.25 43.72
C LYS A 425 5.75 -15.86 44.67
N VAL A 426 6.06 -15.26 45.81
CA VAL A 426 5.04 -14.73 46.74
C VAL A 426 5.28 -13.24 46.90
N SER A 427 4.29 -12.44 46.55
CA SER A 427 4.36 -10.98 46.62
C SER A 427 3.75 -10.46 47.92
N PHE A 428 4.51 -9.64 48.65
CA PHE A 428 4.15 -9.02 49.91
C PHE A 428 3.85 -7.54 49.66
N GLY A 429 2.74 -7.02 50.19
CA GLY A 429 2.34 -5.63 50.03
C GLY A 429 1.25 -5.41 48.98
N GLY A 430 1.56 -4.62 47.94
CA GLY A 430 0.62 -4.20 46.89
C GLY A 430 -0.18 -2.92 47.22
N ALA A 431 -1.07 -2.51 46.32
CA ALA A 431 -1.71 -1.18 46.37
C ALA A 431 -2.59 -0.92 47.61
N ASN A 432 -3.02 -1.97 48.33
CA ASN A 432 -3.98 -1.89 49.42
C ASN A 432 -3.64 -2.85 50.57
N GLY A 433 -4.15 -2.56 51.76
CA GLY A 433 -3.96 -3.37 52.97
C GLY A 433 -2.74 -2.97 53.80
N THR A 434 -2.60 -3.55 54.99
CA THR A 434 -1.49 -3.27 55.91
C THR A 434 -0.29 -4.16 55.56
N TYR A 435 0.87 -3.57 55.27
CA TYR A 435 2.09 -4.34 55.00
C TYR A 435 2.61 -5.00 56.28
N LEU A 436 3.36 -6.11 56.18
CA LEU A 436 3.96 -6.74 57.36
C LEU A 436 4.94 -5.79 58.03
N GLU A 437 5.79 -5.14 57.23
CA GLU A 437 6.76 -4.15 57.67
C GLU A 437 6.15 -2.81 58.12
N SER A 438 4.82 -2.65 58.10
CA SER A 438 4.16 -1.45 58.62
C SER A 438 4.43 -1.29 60.12
N ASP A 439 4.61 -0.05 60.59
CA ASP A 439 4.76 0.23 62.03
C ASP A 439 3.48 -0.05 62.83
N THR A 440 2.36 -0.31 62.16
CA THR A 440 1.12 -0.82 62.77
C THR A 440 1.13 -2.35 62.98
N ALA A 441 1.97 -3.09 62.23
CA ALA A 441 2.03 -4.56 62.17
C ALA A 441 3.31 -5.11 62.82
N CYS A 442 4.33 -5.50 62.05
CA CYS A 442 5.62 -5.97 62.57
C CYS A 442 6.52 -4.77 62.89
N ARG A 443 6.50 -4.36 64.17
CA ARG A 443 7.10 -3.09 64.62
C ARG A 443 8.62 -3.11 64.63
N THR A 444 9.23 -4.26 64.92
CA THR A 444 10.69 -4.43 65.01
C THR A 444 11.26 -5.28 63.86
N VAL A 445 12.59 -5.24 63.71
CA VAL A 445 13.33 -6.13 62.81
C VAL A 445 13.15 -7.61 63.20
N ASP A 446 13.07 -7.92 64.50
CA ASP A 446 12.80 -9.28 64.99
C ASP A 446 11.40 -9.75 64.61
N ASP A 447 10.37 -8.92 64.78
CA ASP A 447 8.99 -9.26 64.41
C ASP A 447 8.89 -9.63 62.93
N LEU A 448 9.42 -8.76 62.05
CA LEU A 448 9.36 -8.93 60.61
C LEU A 448 10.20 -10.13 60.14
N TYR A 449 11.40 -10.32 60.70
CA TYR A 449 12.24 -11.48 60.43
C TYR A 449 11.54 -12.78 60.85
N ASN A 450 10.93 -12.83 62.03
CA ASN A 450 10.26 -14.03 62.54
C ASN A 450 8.99 -14.36 61.75
N ALA A 451 8.22 -13.35 61.33
CA ALA A 451 7.05 -13.54 60.47
C ALA A 451 7.44 -14.11 59.10
N LEU A 452 8.41 -13.47 58.41
CA LEU A 452 8.89 -13.91 57.10
C LEU A 452 9.56 -15.29 57.18
N LYS A 453 10.42 -15.54 58.18
CA LYS A 453 11.06 -16.85 58.37
C LYS A 453 10.01 -17.92 58.64
N GLY A 454 9.05 -17.67 59.53
CA GLY A 454 7.99 -18.62 59.83
C GLY A 454 7.12 -18.97 58.62
N PHE A 455 6.83 -18.00 57.75
CA PHE A 455 6.15 -18.25 56.47
C PHE A 455 6.99 -19.12 55.53
N VAL A 456 8.27 -18.80 55.36
CA VAL A 456 9.21 -19.60 54.55
C VAL A 456 9.32 -21.03 55.09
N ASP A 457 9.42 -21.21 56.41
CA ASP A 457 9.50 -22.52 57.07
C ASP A 457 8.23 -23.36 56.84
N ARG A 458 7.03 -22.76 56.95
CA ARG A 458 5.74 -23.48 56.87
C ARG A 458 5.25 -23.74 55.45
N THR A 459 5.62 -22.90 54.47
CA THR A 459 5.22 -23.03 53.06
C THR A 459 6.31 -23.62 52.17
N GLY A 460 7.59 -23.51 52.59
CA GLY A 460 8.76 -23.77 51.75
C GLY A 460 8.87 -22.84 50.54
N LEU A 461 8.12 -21.73 50.47
CA LEU A 461 8.17 -20.76 49.37
C LEU A 461 9.33 -19.78 49.64
N THR A 462 10.33 -19.76 48.76
CA THR A 462 11.59 -19.02 48.99
C THR A 462 11.87 -17.92 47.96
N ASP A 463 11.02 -17.75 46.94
CA ASP A 463 11.11 -16.64 45.99
C ASP A 463 10.14 -15.54 46.44
N LEU A 464 10.65 -14.61 47.26
CA LEU A 464 9.86 -13.56 47.88
C LEU A 464 9.96 -12.31 47.02
N ASP A 465 8.82 -11.67 46.77
CA ASP A 465 8.68 -10.39 46.11
C ASP A 465 8.07 -9.38 47.08
N PHE A 466 8.58 -8.16 47.09
CA PHE A 466 8.08 -7.07 47.94
C PHE A 466 7.56 -5.98 47.01
N ASP A 467 6.24 -5.94 46.85
CA ASP A 467 5.54 -4.97 46.03
C ASP A 467 5.21 -3.75 46.89
N VAL A 468 6.09 -2.76 46.81
CA VAL A 468 6.04 -1.59 47.66
C VAL A 468 5.46 -0.44 46.85
N GLU A 469 4.20 -0.13 47.13
CA GLU A 469 3.43 0.90 46.44
C GLU A 469 3.11 2.09 47.34
N GLN A 470 2.70 1.80 48.58
CA GLN A 470 2.20 2.81 49.51
C GLN A 470 3.36 3.67 50.04
N GLY A 471 3.38 4.97 49.69
CA GLY A 471 4.52 5.85 49.93
C GLY A 471 4.95 6.03 51.40
N HIS A 472 4.09 5.75 52.38
CA HIS A 472 4.47 5.74 53.80
C HIS A 472 5.31 4.51 54.19
N GLU A 473 5.08 3.37 53.53
CA GLU A 473 5.84 2.13 53.64
C GLU A 473 7.19 2.16 52.88
N MET A 474 7.50 3.31 52.25
CA MET A 474 8.81 3.65 51.66
C MET A 474 9.65 4.60 52.53
N SER A 475 9.26 4.86 53.79
CA SER A 475 10.07 5.68 54.70
C SER A 475 11.44 5.05 55.01
N ASP A 476 12.47 5.86 55.32
CA ASP A 476 13.81 5.34 55.60
C ASP A 476 13.84 4.36 56.79
N ALA A 477 12.96 4.56 57.78
CA ALA A 477 12.80 3.65 58.91
C ALA A 477 12.25 2.28 58.48
N ILE A 478 11.17 2.25 57.70
CA ILE A 478 10.55 1.00 57.21
C ILE A 478 11.46 0.32 56.18
N ASN A 479 12.10 1.07 55.29
CA ASN A 479 13.11 0.56 54.36
C ASN A 479 14.27 -0.12 55.10
N SER A 480 14.81 0.53 56.14
CA SER A 480 15.88 -0.03 56.96
C SER A 480 15.43 -1.28 57.73
N LYS A 481 14.22 -1.27 58.31
CA LYS A 481 13.61 -2.42 59.00
C LYS A 481 13.45 -3.62 58.05
N ARG A 482 12.88 -3.39 56.86
CA ARG A 482 12.72 -4.37 55.78
C ARG A 482 14.07 -4.92 55.33
N ALA A 483 15.04 -4.05 55.05
CA ALA A 483 16.37 -4.42 54.60
C ALA A 483 17.14 -5.29 55.60
N GLN A 484 17.13 -4.93 56.89
CA GLN A 484 17.78 -5.71 57.95
C GLN A 484 17.13 -7.08 58.15
N ALA A 485 15.79 -7.15 58.16
CA ALA A 485 15.07 -8.41 58.30
C ALA A 485 15.36 -9.37 57.12
N LEU A 486 15.42 -8.84 55.89
CA LEU A 486 15.72 -9.62 54.69
C LEU A 486 17.19 -10.07 54.61
N ALA A 487 18.15 -9.23 55.01
CA ALA A 487 19.56 -9.61 55.07
C ALA A 487 19.76 -10.77 56.07
N ARG A 488 19.12 -10.70 57.24
CA ARG A 488 19.12 -11.77 58.25
C ARG A 488 18.40 -13.03 57.76
N LEU A 489 17.30 -12.90 57.03
CA LEU A 489 16.58 -14.03 56.44
C LEU A 489 17.42 -14.77 55.39
N GLN A 490 18.11 -14.05 54.50
CA GLN A 490 19.03 -14.65 53.52
C GLN A 490 20.29 -15.25 54.15
N ALA A 491 20.76 -14.71 55.30
CA ALA A 491 21.83 -15.31 56.08
C ALA A 491 21.38 -16.62 56.76
N ALA A 492 20.15 -16.67 57.28
CA ALA A 492 19.57 -17.85 57.92
C ALA A 492 19.11 -18.93 56.91
N ASN A 493 18.68 -18.53 55.70
CA ASN A 493 18.32 -19.42 54.62
C ASN A 493 18.82 -18.87 53.26
N PRO A 494 20.01 -19.30 52.79
CA PRO A 494 20.59 -18.85 51.52
C PRO A 494 19.80 -19.22 50.25
N SER A 495 18.73 -20.01 50.35
CA SER A 495 17.82 -20.29 49.22
C SER A 495 16.74 -19.23 49.01
N VAL A 496 16.63 -18.24 49.93
CA VAL A 496 15.69 -17.12 49.81
C VAL A 496 16.17 -16.13 48.76
N LYS A 497 15.44 -16.04 47.65
CA LYS A 497 15.53 -14.94 46.69
C LYS A 497 14.68 -13.77 47.21
N VAL A 498 15.17 -12.54 47.00
CA VAL A 498 14.43 -11.31 47.28
C VAL A 498 14.25 -10.53 45.98
N SER A 499 13.00 -10.25 45.63
CA SER A 499 12.59 -9.39 44.53
C SER A 499 11.92 -8.14 45.11
N PHE A 500 12.03 -7.00 44.43
CA PHE A 500 11.25 -5.82 44.74
C PHE A 500 10.43 -5.44 43.52
N THR A 501 9.11 -5.30 43.68
CA THR A 501 8.21 -4.73 42.69
C THR A 501 7.86 -3.31 43.11
N LEU A 502 7.99 -2.38 42.16
CA LEU A 502 8.10 -0.96 42.48
C LEU A 502 7.52 -0.07 41.38
N ALA A 503 6.87 1.02 41.79
CA ALA A 503 6.42 2.08 40.91
C ALA A 503 7.59 2.73 40.13
N SER A 504 7.35 2.97 38.83
CA SER A 504 8.33 3.51 37.88
C SER A 504 7.72 4.59 36.98
N THR A 505 8.57 5.41 36.35
CA THR A 505 8.17 6.41 35.35
C THR A 505 8.90 6.17 34.01
N PRO A 506 8.26 6.42 32.87
CA PRO A 506 8.91 6.43 31.57
C PRO A 506 9.84 7.65 31.44
N VAL A 507 10.63 7.68 30.36
CA VAL A 507 11.20 8.96 29.88
C VAL A 507 10.02 9.88 29.54
N ASP A 508 9.99 11.11 30.04
CA ASP A 508 8.82 11.98 29.89
C ASP A 508 8.69 12.60 28.48
N ARG A 509 7.68 13.46 28.28
CA ARG A 509 7.44 14.20 27.01
C ARG A 509 8.52 15.23 26.67
N TRP A 510 9.35 15.63 27.63
CA TRP A 510 10.47 16.56 27.47
C TRP A 510 11.81 15.84 27.31
N ASN A 511 11.79 14.49 27.23
CA ASN A 511 12.96 13.62 27.22
C ASN A 511 13.77 13.63 28.53
N THR A 512 13.12 13.94 29.66
CA THR A 512 13.67 13.78 31.01
C THR A 512 13.78 12.28 31.33
N PRO A 513 14.93 11.78 31.83
CA PRO A 513 15.07 10.40 32.29
C PRO A 513 14.09 10.05 33.42
N GLY A 514 13.39 8.92 33.28
CA GLY A 514 12.58 8.29 34.33
C GLY A 514 13.33 7.18 35.07
N GLY A 515 12.70 6.02 35.17
CA GLY A 515 13.19 4.83 35.89
C GLY A 515 12.38 4.57 37.16
N LEU A 516 12.99 3.99 38.19
CA LEU A 516 12.36 3.98 39.51
C LEU A 516 12.21 5.40 40.04
N SER A 517 11.10 5.67 40.74
CA SER A 517 10.92 6.90 41.51
C SER A 517 12.00 7.05 42.58
N THR A 518 12.25 8.27 43.08
CA THR A 518 13.24 8.49 44.15
C THR A 518 12.96 7.64 45.39
N ALA A 519 11.69 7.47 45.76
CA ALA A 519 11.29 6.64 46.90
C ALA A 519 11.52 5.15 46.61
N SER A 520 11.04 4.66 45.45
CA SER A 520 11.26 3.29 44.97
C SER A 520 12.77 2.93 44.91
N LEU A 521 13.60 3.84 44.40
CA LEU A 521 15.04 3.66 44.29
C LEU A 521 15.73 3.65 45.67
N ASN A 522 15.17 4.33 46.68
CA ASN A 522 15.66 4.28 48.05
C ASN A 522 15.34 2.94 48.75
N VAL A 523 14.24 2.25 48.39
CA VAL A 523 14.00 0.86 48.82
C VAL A 523 15.17 -0.04 48.35
N VAL A 524 15.53 0.04 47.06
CA VAL A 524 16.63 -0.73 46.48
C VAL A 524 17.98 -0.38 47.14
N LYS A 525 18.30 0.91 47.30
CA LYS A 525 19.54 1.35 47.96
C LYS A 525 19.62 0.84 49.40
N SER A 526 18.56 0.96 50.19
CA SER A 526 18.52 0.50 51.58
C SER A 526 18.78 -1.00 51.69
N ALA A 527 18.13 -1.80 50.85
CA ALA A 527 18.36 -3.24 50.75
C ALA A 527 19.83 -3.56 50.40
N VAL A 528 20.43 -2.87 49.42
CA VAL A 528 21.85 -3.06 49.06
C VAL A 528 22.79 -2.66 50.19
N SER A 529 22.54 -1.54 50.87
CA SER A 529 23.34 -1.07 52.01
C SER A 529 23.30 -2.02 53.21
N ALA A 530 22.19 -2.75 53.41
CA ALA A 530 22.10 -3.81 54.42
C ALA A 530 22.67 -5.17 53.98
N GLY A 531 23.17 -5.29 52.74
CA GLY A 531 23.74 -6.52 52.21
C GLY A 531 22.74 -7.53 51.62
N VAL A 532 21.50 -7.11 51.35
CA VAL A 532 20.47 -7.97 50.73
C VAL A 532 20.90 -8.36 49.30
N LYS A 533 20.90 -9.66 49.00
CA LYS A 533 21.13 -10.21 47.67
C LYS A 533 19.84 -10.14 46.86
N ILE A 534 19.62 -8.99 46.24
CA ILE A 534 18.49 -8.75 45.34
C ILE A 534 18.60 -9.66 44.11
N ASN A 535 17.57 -10.49 43.89
CA ASN A 535 17.37 -11.37 42.74
C ASN A 535 16.70 -10.63 41.58
N LYS A 536 15.69 -9.79 41.86
CA LYS A 536 14.99 -8.98 40.84
C LYS A 536 14.67 -7.57 41.35
N VAL A 537 14.70 -6.61 40.43
CA VAL A 537 14.11 -5.27 40.56
C VAL A 537 13.08 -5.18 39.45
N ASN A 538 11.83 -5.46 39.80
CA ASN A 538 10.69 -5.53 38.90
C ASN A 538 10.00 -4.16 38.86
N LEU A 539 9.76 -3.66 37.66
CA LEU A 539 9.07 -2.38 37.48
C LEU A 539 7.59 -2.64 37.24
N MET A 540 6.74 -1.97 38.01
CA MET A 540 5.38 -1.69 37.57
C MET A 540 5.47 -0.69 36.43
N THR A 541 5.16 -1.15 35.22
CA THR A 541 5.18 -0.37 33.98
C THR A 541 3.73 -0.08 33.55
N MET A 542 3.01 0.58 34.45
CA MET A 542 1.59 0.88 34.39
C MET A 542 1.31 2.22 35.08
N ASP A 543 0.12 2.78 34.83
CA ASP A 543 -0.46 3.96 35.50
C ASP A 543 0.51 5.16 35.61
N PHE A 544 1.14 5.47 34.47
CA PHE A 544 2.16 6.51 34.33
C PHE A 544 1.60 7.94 34.39
N GLY A 545 0.30 8.12 34.13
CA GLY A 545 -0.43 9.37 34.24
C GLY A 545 0.17 10.50 33.41
N SER A 546 0.52 11.62 34.05
CA SER A 546 1.09 12.78 33.36
C SER A 546 2.46 12.53 32.71
N TYR A 547 3.12 11.42 33.02
CA TYR A 547 4.36 11.01 32.36
C TYR A 547 4.11 10.25 31.03
N TYR A 548 2.90 9.72 30.81
CA TYR A 548 2.52 9.14 29.52
C TYR A 548 2.31 10.24 28.47
N SER A 549 3.17 10.25 27.46
CA SER A 549 3.17 11.27 26.41
C SER A 549 2.32 10.85 25.20
N SER A 550 1.41 11.72 24.76
CA SER A 550 0.68 11.56 23.50
C SER A 550 1.62 11.28 22.33
N GLY A 551 1.45 10.13 21.66
CA GLY A 551 2.26 9.72 20.50
C GLY A 551 3.33 8.66 20.78
N ARG A 552 3.40 8.09 21.98
CA ARG A 552 4.13 6.84 22.26
C ARG A 552 3.17 5.70 22.56
N THR A 553 3.63 4.46 22.36
CA THR A 553 2.92 3.26 22.81
C THR A 553 3.16 3.00 24.31
N MET A 554 2.36 2.14 24.93
CA MET A 554 2.59 1.70 26.31
C MET A 554 3.82 0.78 26.42
N ALA A 555 4.16 0.05 25.35
CA ALA A 555 5.44 -0.66 25.22
C ALA A 555 6.63 0.31 25.21
N ASP A 556 6.60 1.39 24.41
CA ASP A 556 7.68 2.40 24.40
C ASP A 556 7.89 3.01 25.79
N ALA A 557 6.78 3.35 26.48
CA ALA A 557 6.82 3.87 27.83
C ALA A 557 7.44 2.86 28.80
N SER A 558 6.97 1.60 28.79
CA SER A 558 7.49 0.49 29.60
C SER A 558 8.98 0.22 29.36
N ILE A 559 9.38 0.11 28.10
CA ILE A 559 10.76 -0.11 27.65
C ILE A 559 11.66 1.04 28.12
N SER A 560 11.18 2.28 28.07
CA SER A 560 11.93 3.44 28.55
C SER A 560 12.13 3.40 30.07
N ALA A 561 11.09 3.08 30.86
CA ALA A 561 11.19 2.98 32.33
C ALA A 561 12.22 1.92 32.77
N VAL A 562 12.19 0.73 32.14
CA VAL A 562 13.16 -0.34 32.40
C VAL A 562 14.57 0.05 31.94
N SER A 563 14.69 0.76 30.82
CA SER A 563 15.98 1.22 30.26
C SER A 563 16.64 2.36 31.05
N GLU A 564 15.88 3.24 31.70
CA GLU A 564 16.42 4.22 32.64
C GLU A 564 16.77 3.56 33.98
N THR A 565 15.97 2.62 34.46
CA THR A 565 16.29 1.85 35.67
C THR A 565 17.55 1.00 35.50
N PHE A 566 17.83 0.48 34.30
CA PHE A 566 19.12 -0.12 33.99
C PHE A 566 20.30 0.80 34.33
N LYS A 567 20.22 2.09 33.96
CA LYS A 567 21.27 3.08 34.26
C LYS A 567 21.35 3.34 35.77
N GLN A 568 20.21 3.46 36.45
CA GLN A 568 20.16 3.59 37.91
C GLN A 568 20.83 2.38 38.61
N LEU A 569 20.58 1.15 38.16
CA LEU A 569 21.21 -0.05 38.71
C LEU A 569 22.70 -0.19 38.36
N LYS A 570 23.17 0.30 37.21
CA LYS A 570 24.61 0.38 36.90
C LYS A 570 25.36 1.32 37.85
N VAL A 571 24.72 2.35 38.41
CA VAL A 571 25.29 3.20 39.46
C VAL A 571 25.35 2.49 40.81
N ILE A 572 24.35 1.67 41.15
CA ILE A 572 24.30 0.88 42.40
C ILE A 572 25.24 -0.34 42.35
N TYR A 573 25.42 -0.94 41.18
CA TYR A 573 26.23 -2.14 40.96
C TYR A 573 27.29 -1.93 39.85
N PRO A 574 28.27 -1.03 40.05
CA PRO A 574 29.24 -0.65 39.01
C PRO A 574 30.12 -1.81 38.53
N SER A 575 30.27 -2.87 39.33
CA SER A 575 31.05 -4.07 39.00
C SER A 575 30.28 -5.14 38.21
N ARG A 576 28.95 -5.03 38.08
CA ARG A 576 28.15 -6.00 37.31
C ARG A 576 28.19 -5.69 35.81
N THR A 577 28.27 -6.75 35.00
CA THR A 577 28.11 -6.68 33.55
C THR A 577 26.68 -6.28 33.18
N ASP A 578 26.50 -5.76 31.97
CA ASP A 578 25.20 -5.30 31.50
C ASP A 578 24.19 -6.45 31.42
N ALA A 579 24.64 -7.64 31.02
CA ALA A 579 23.81 -8.86 31.02
C ALA A 579 23.37 -9.29 32.43
N GLU A 580 24.18 -9.04 33.47
CA GLU A 580 23.77 -9.30 34.85
C GLU A 580 22.73 -8.28 35.33
N ILE A 581 22.81 -7.01 34.92
CA ILE A 581 21.79 -6.00 35.24
C ILE A 581 20.48 -6.28 34.50
N TRP A 582 20.51 -6.63 33.20
CA TRP A 582 19.29 -7.06 32.50
C TRP A 582 18.64 -8.26 33.19
N LYS A 583 19.42 -9.23 33.67
CA LYS A 583 18.93 -10.37 34.48
C LYS A 583 18.48 -10.03 35.91
N MET A 584 18.75 -8.82 36.39
CA MET A 584 18.10 -8.29 37.60
C MET A 584 16.77 -7.60 37.29
N LEU A 585 16.63 -6.97 36.14
CA LEU A 585 15.44 -6.17 35.83
C LEU A 585 14.22 -7.06 35.53
N GLY A 586 13.04 -6.56 35.89
CA GLY A 586 11.75 -7.14 35.52
C GLY A 586 10.80 -6.08 34.97
N ALA A 587 9.84 -6.51 34.14
CA ALA A 587 8.76 -5.65 33.66
C ALA A 587 7.40 -6.28 33.98
N THR A 588 6.50 -5.48 34.56
CA THR A 588 5.12 -5.83 34.90
C THR A 588 4.19 -4.70 34.46
N PRO A 589 3.65 -4.74 33.23
CA PRO A 589 2.53 -3.90 32.85
C PRO A 589 1.21 -4.41 33.45
N MET A 590 0.23 -3.52 33.54
CA MET A 590 -1.18 -3.90 33.68
C MET A 590 -1.71 -4.19 32.27
N ILE A 591 -2.45 -5.30 32.07
CA ILE A 591 -2.88 -5.70 30.71
C ILE A 591 -4.16 -5.01 30.27
N GLY A 592 -4.21 -4.59 29.00
CA GLY A 592 -5.34 -3.88 28.43
C GLY A 592 -5.55 -2.52 29.09
N GLN A 593 -6.78 -2.21 29.47
CA GLN A 593 -7.11 -0.97 30.18
C GLN A 593 -6.43 -0.94 31.57
N ASN A 594 -5.66 0.11 31.82
CA ASN A 594 -5.10 0.48 33.13
C ASN A 594 -6.17 1.22 33.98
N ASP A 595 -5.88 1.54 35.24
CA ASP A 595 -6.79 2.35 36.06
C ASP A 595 -6.89 3.80 35.53
N ILE A 596 -5.83 4.29 34.87
CA ILE A 596 -5.84 5.56 34.13
C ILE A 596 -6.49 5.37 32.74
N ALA A 597 -7.66 5.98 32.55
CA ALA A 597 -8.52 5.78 31.37
C ALA A 597 -7.89 6.10 29.99
N SER A 598 -6.79 6.85 29.93
CA SER A 598 -6.04 7.12 28.68
C SER A 598 -4.95 6.08 28.36
N GLU A 599 -4.68 5.16 29.28
CA GLU A 599 -3.64 4.14 29.14
C GLU A 599 -4.27 2.78 28.85
N ILE A 600 -3.92 2.23 27.68
CA ILE A 600 -4.34 0.90 27.26
C ILE A 600 -3.09 0.16 26.76
N PHE A 601 -2.61 -0.79 27.56
CA PHE A 601 -1.52 -1.69 27.18
C PHE A 601 -2.08 -2.79 26.25
N THR A 602 -1.99 -2.58 24.94
CA THR A 602 -2.67 -3.43 23.95
C THR A 602 -1.98 -4.79 23.76
N LEU A 603 -2.64 -5.69 23.00
CA LEU A 603 -2.02 -6.92 22.53
C LEU A 603 -0.80 -6.71 21.61
N GLN A 604 -0.63 -5.51 21.04
CA GLN A 604 0.59 -5.17 20.29
C GLN A 604 1.72 -4.77 21.24
N ASP A 605 1.43 -3.92 22.24
CA ASP A 605 2.39 -3.57 23.30
C ASP A 605 2.95 -4.82 23.99
N ALA A 606 2.10 -5.82 24.23
CA ALA A 606 2.50 -7.11 24.78
C ALA A 606 3.52 -7.84 23.89
N ARG A 607 3.36 -7.81 22.56
CA ARG A 607 4.29 -8.44 21.62
C ARG A 607 5.62 -7.71 21.58
N ASP A 608 5.59 -6.39 21.53
CA ASP A 608 6.78 -5.57 21.38
C ASP A 608 7.62 -5.56 22.68
N LEU A 609 6.98 -5.50 23.85
CA LEU A 609 7.66 -5.68 25.14
C LEU A 609 8.22 -7.10 25.31
N THR A 610 7.50 -8.13 24.87
CA THR A 610 7.97 -9.54 24.88
C THR A 610 9.22 -9.72 24.01
N ALA A 611 9.18 -9.22 22.77
CA ALA A 611 10.30 -9.30 21.83
C ALA A 611 11.52 -8.52 22.35
N TRP A 612 11.30 -7.31 22.88
CA TRP A 612 12.35 -6.51 23.49
C TRP A 612 12.97 -7.20 24.72
N ALA A 613 12.16 -7.70 25.65
CA ALA A 613 12.63 -8.36 26.87
C ALA A 613 13.50 -9.59 26.55
N ARG A 614 13.06 -10.42 25.59
CA ARG A 614 13.84 -11.55 25.09
C ARG A 614 15.15 -11.10 24.42
N SER A 615 15.13 -10.00 23.66
CA SER A 615 16.34 -9.44 23.03
C SER A 615 17.39 -8.91 24.01
N LYS A 616 16.98 -8.52 25.23
CA LYS A 616 17.87 -8.05 26.31
C LYS A 616 18.34 -9.15 27.25
N GLY A 617 17.65 -10.30 27.29
CA GLY A 617 17.82 -11.28 28.35
C GLY A 617 17.37 -10.72 29.70
N LEU A 618 16.18 -10.11 29.72
CA LEU A 618 15.57 -9.54 30.92
C LEU A 618 15.42 -10.61 32.03
N GLY A 619 15.42 -10.21 33.30
CA GLY A 619 15.33 -11.16 34.42
C GLY A 619 13.93 -11.71 34.64
N LEU A 620 12.89 -10.91 34.40
CA LEU A 620 11.50 -11.27 34.65
C LEU A 620 10.57 -10.55 33.67
N VAL A 621 9.57 -11.25 33.15
CA VAL A 621 8.35 -10.62 32.63
C VAL A 621 7.15 -11.19 33.39
N SER A 622 6.31 -10.29 33.86
CA SER A 622 5.07 -10.56 34.57
C SER A 622 4.00 -9.61 34.03
N PHE A 623 2.78 -9.65 34.56
CA PHE A 623 1.77 -8.63 34.35
C PHE A 623 0.68 -8.68 35.42
N TRP A 624 -0.03 -7.57 35.59
CA TRP A 624 -1.23 -7.47 36.43
C TRP A 624 -2.50 -7.64 35.57
N ALA A 625 -3.23 -8.76 35.64
CA ALA A 625 -3.01 -10.00 36.39
C ALA A 625 -3.59 -11.17 35.58
N ILE A 626 -3.22 -12.42 35.88
CA ILE A 626 -3.59 -13.58 35.06
C ILE A 626 -5.10 -13.86 35.04
N GLN A 627 -5.83 -13.52 36.12
CA GLN A 627 -7.29 -13.52 36.16
C GLN A 627 -7.94 -12.52 35.18
N ARG A 628 -7.25 -11.42 34.84
CA ARG A 628 -7.77 -10.36 33.94
C ARG A 628 -7.65 -10.73 32.46
N ASP A 629 -6.90 -11.78 32.11
CA ASP A 629 -6.59 -12.17 30.73
C ASP A 629 -7.74 -12.98 30.08
N GLN A 630 -8.92 -12.37 30.08
CA GLN A 630 -10.18 -12.96 29.62
C GLN A 630 -11.11 -11.89 29.03
N VAL A 631 -12.00 -12.33 28.14
CA VAL A 631 -13.01 -11.46 27.52
C VAL A 631 -13.97 -10.95 28.60
N CYS A 632 -14.28 -9.65 28.59
CA CYS A 632 -15.21 -9.08 29.56
C CYS A 632 -16.64 -9.63 29.39
N LYS A 633 -17.24 -10.03 30.50
CA LYS A 633 -18.69 -10.21 30.62
C LYS A 633 -19.35 -8.82 30.68
N ASN A 634 -20.61 -8.70 30.25
CA ASN A 634 -21.32 -7.40 30.27
C ASN A 634 -21.33 -6.81 31.69
N GLY A 635 -20.80 -5.58 31.85
CA GLY A 635 -20.71 -4.89 33.14
C GLY A 635 -19.52 -5.31 34.03
N ALA A 636 -18.62 -6.18 33.57
CA ALA A 636 -17.43 -6.56 34.33
C ALA A 636 -16.41 -5.41 34.42
N GLY A 637 -15.94 -5.11 35.63
CA GLY A 637 -14.91 -4.10 35.89
C GLY A 637 -13.47 -4.61 35.70
N LEU A 638 -12.50 -3.70 35.82
CA LEU A 638 -11.07 -3.97 35.57
C LEU A 638 -10.48 -5.11 36.41
N ALA A 639 -10.98 -5.36 37.61
CA ALA A 639 -10.56 -6.51 38.41
C ALA A 639 -10.77 -7.85 37.69
N ILE A 640 -11.81 -7.95 36.84
CA ILE A 640 -12.28 -9.19 36.23
C ILE A 640 -11.77 -9.38 34.79
N CYS A 641 -11.43 -8.32 34.06
CA CYS A 641 -10.99 -8.41 32.67
C CYS A 641 -10.11 -7.24 32.22
N SER A 642 -9.35 -7.45 31.14
CA SER A 642 -8.45 -6.47 30.52
C SER A 642 -9.16 -5.39 29.70
N MET A 643 -10.45 -5.54 29.39
CA MET A 643 -11.19 -4.74 28.40
C MET A 643 -10.57 -4.71 26.98
N GLN A 644 -9.63 -5.62 26.67
CA GLN A 644 -8.98 -5.73 25.35
C GLN A 644 -8.97 -7.15 24.78
N ASN A 645 -9.22 -8.18 25.59
CA ASN A 645 -9.29 -9.56 25.12
C ASN A 645 -10.50 -9.80 24.21
N THR A 646 -10.26 -10.31 23.01
CA THR A 646 -11.26 -10.91 22.11
C THR A 646 -11.36 -12.44 22.26
N ALA A 647 -10.39 -13.06 22.95
CA ALA A 647 -10.38 -14.47 23.32
C ALA A 647 -9.69 -14.68 24.69
N PRO A 648 -9.89 -15.84 25.35
CA PRO A 648 -9.15 -16.19 26.57
C PRO A 648 -7.62 -16.17 26.39
N TYR A 649 -6.92 -15.76 27.45
CA TYR A 649 -5.48 -15.97 27.65
C TYR A 649 -4.56 -15.34 26.57
N GLN A 650 -4.99 -14.26 25.91
CA GLN A 650 -4.23 -13.66 24.81
C GLN A 650 -2.93 -13.01 25.28
N TYR A 651 -2.92 -12.32 26.43
CA TYR A 651 -1.68 -11.73 26.96
C TYR A 651 -0.71 -12.80 27.45
N HIS A 652 -1.19 -13.85 28.12
CA HIS A 652 -0.41 -15.03 28.53
C HIS A 652 0.20 -15.75 27.33
N ASN A 653 -0.59 -15.95 26.27
CA ASN A 653 -0.11 -16.59 25.05
C ASN A 653 0.97 -15.78 24.32
N ILE A 654 1.02 -14.46 24.53
CA ILE A 654 2.09 -13.58 24.05
C ILE A 654 3.29 -13.61 25.01
N PHE A 655 3.09 -13.25 26.28
CA PHE A 655 4.17 -13.07 27.26
C PHE A 655 4.93 -14.35 27.59
N LYS A 656 4.31 -15.54 27.52
CA LYS A 656 5.04 -16.81 27.62
C LYS A 656 6.10 -16.99 26.51
N GLY A 657 6.06 -16.16 25.47
CA GLY A 657 7.04 -16.07 24.40
C GLY A 657 8.38 -15.42 24.77
N VAL A 658 8.63 -15.08 26.05
CA VAL A 658 9.99 -14.72 26.53
C VAL A 658 10.88 -15.93 26.81
N LEU A 659 10.27 -17.08 27.16
CA LEU A 659 10.91 -18.29 27.68
C LEU A 659 11.92 -18.93 26.71
#